data_AF-A0A962WMQ8-F1
#
_entry.id   AF-A0A962WMQ8-F1
#
_cell.length_a   1.000
_cell.length_b   1.000
_cell.length_c   1.000
_cell.angle_alpha   90.00
_cell.angle_beta   90.00
_cell.angle_gamma   90.00
#
_symmetry.space_group_name_H-M   'P 1'
#
loop_
_entity.id
_entity.type
_entity.pdbx_description
1 polymer ?
#
loop_
_entity_poly.entity_id
_entity_poly.type
_entity_poly.pdbx_seq_one_letter_code
_entity_poly.pdbx_strand_id
1 'polypeptide(L)'
;MTADRSVRYVAGIGASAGGLEALEAFFAAVPSQTGMAFVVVQHLTPDFKSLMDELLARHTAMAIHVVEHGMTIEPNSVYLIPSRKMMTLDGERFALTERDPRIGLNLPIDHFFLSLAQEWRENAIGVVLSGTGSDGARGIRAIHEAGGLVLAQSLESARFDGMPRSAMATGVVDLVLAPSAIPQVLVDYVDHERTIAGRALADWQNAEDIEPFTPIYNLLSSRYGVEFKHYKPGTITRRIERRMALHGIATVDEYINLLSALPSEPLNLYRDLLIGVTEFFRDRGAWDVLESNIVPALCERISGERELRCWVPGVATGEEAYSLAMLFHEHLTRVGKAVNVRIFASDLHVDSLEAAGNGVYTASALGAVPSTRVARYFKRLDDDEYQVVPEIRSMVVFAKQNLISDPPFTRLDLISCRNVMIYFDQETQQRVLTTLHFALGVGGYLFLGPSESLGDIGDEFESVDRHWKIYTKRRDVRLNATIRAAERREPDGHSPILHWAQRTQPRHLAGRDISILRTYDVLLDRFVPPAVLVDANGRLVHTFNRGADYLQARAGAASLNILDLVHPDLRMAVSTGMQRAAKESNIVRYGGIRVRLTDDDERIVRAMVETLGQQNGGEYFLILFEEAHRVTAEDKAPVTSLSSESMLVEATDLDLAAVHGEHVARLEQELRYTKEYLQATVEELETSNEELQATNEELMAANEELQSTNEELHSVNEELYTVNKEYESKINELTLLTDDMDNLLSSTEIGTVFLDESLCIRRFTPAVARQFSLLSHDVGRPIAHLNRRINFPNFLGELGAVLESGDEREFEVRDVDGNWFLMRMHPYRREAGGIGGVVVTFVDISRIKHTSEQLEQRNENMQGFAYAVSHDMSEPLRMVAGFTRLLADRYAESLDDKGRQYVEQINAGAERLNAMLQGVLEYSRVVTRSDEREMVDFYDLVGDARQRLGPAIERSGARIETRMLPHRIEVDRRQMLRVVVELVDNAIKFAAKERTPDIRFDAKLENGAWAISMCDNGPGIPAAERERVFDIFARLHRDREQPGNGVGLAVARRVAERHGGALDCHENAGGGTCFVLTLPAPDDEMLNAQRQP
;
A
#
# COMPACT_ATOMS: atom_id res chain seq x y z
N MET A 1 -43.62 -15.91 -19.27
CA MET A 1 -43.02 -14.85 -18.45
C MET A 1 -43.48 -15.04 -17.02
N THR A 2 -42.82 -15.93 -16.28
CA THR A 2 -42.93 -16.04 -14.82
C THR A 2 -41.77 -15.24 -14.26
N ALA A 3 -42.06 -14.14 -13.55
CA ALA A 3 -41.04 -13.33 -12.91
C ALA A 3 -40.26 -14.20 -11.91
N ASP A 4 -38.94 -14.26 -12.11
CA ASP A 4 -38.02 -14.96 -11.23
C ASP A 4 -38.08 -14.31 -9.84
N ARG A 5 -38.45 -15.08 -8.82
CA ARG A 5 -38.76 -14.59 -7.47
C ARG A 5 -37.56 -14.62 -6.51
N SER A 6 -36.38 -15.05 -6.97
CA SER A 6 -35.21 -15.18 -6.09
C SER A 6 -34.45 -13.86 -5.91
N VAL A 7 -34.17 -13.50 -4.66
CA VAL A 7 -33.26 -12.41 -4.31
C VAL A 7 -31.85 -12.79 -4.73
N ARG A 8 -31.19 -11.94 -5.52
CA ARG A 8 -29.80 -12.20 -5.94
C ARG A 8 -28.77 -11.52 -5.06
N TYR A 9 -29.03 -10.31 -4.55
CA TYR A 9 -28.10 -9.61 -3.64
C TYR A 9 -28.82 -9.15 -2.37
N VAL A 10 -28.06 -9.18 -1.27
CA VAL A 10 -28.50 -8.68 0.02
C VAL A 10 -27.52 -7.61 0.50
N ALA A 11 -28.04 -6.39 0.69
CA ALA A 11 -27.29 -5.25 1.17
C ALA A 11 -27.51 -5.03 2.65
N GLY A 12 -26.52 -5.40 3.47
CA GLY A 12 -26.44 -5.05 4.88
C GLY A 12 -25.98 -3.61 5.06
N ILE A 13 -26.79 -2.78 5.72
CA ILE A 13 -26.50 -1.37 6.00
C ILE A 13 -26.28 -1.21 7.50
N GLY A 14 -25.05 -0.90 7.89
CA GLY A 14 -24.65 -0.61 9.26
C GLY A 14 -24.68 0.87 9.56
N ALA A 15 -25.37 1.29 10.61
CA ALA A 15 -25.39 2.67 11.07
C ALA A 15 -25.47 2.75 12.61
N SER A 16 -25.03 3.86 13.21
CA SER A 16 -25.09 4.03 14.68
C SER A 16 -25.60 5.45 15.03
N ALA A 17 -25.07 6.08 16.07
CA ALA A 17 -25.41 7.44 16.48
C ALA A 17 -25.28 8.41 15.27
N GLY A 18 -26.34 9.19 15.01
CA GLY A 18 -26.43 10.10 13.84
C GLY A 18 -26.62 9.43 12.48
N GLY A 19 -26.81 8.11 12.42
CA GLY A 19 -27.03 7.36 11.18
C GLY A 19 -28.40 7.55 10.51
N LEU A 20 -29.38 8.13 11.21
CA LEU A 20 -30.75 8.33 10.67
C LEU A 20 -30.77 9.23 9.43
N GLU A 21 -30.11 10.40 9.48
CA GLU A 21 -30.03 11.34 8.35
C GLU A 21 -29.37 10.69 7.12
N ALA A 22 -28.35 9.85 7.35
CA ALA A 22 -27.68 9.10 6.29
C ALA A 22 -28.61 8.03 5.68
N LEU A 23 -29.40 7.32 6.50
CA LEU A 23 -30.39 6.36 6.04
C LEU A 23 -31.53 7.03 5.26
N GLU A 24 -32.04 8.17 5.72
CA GLU A 24 -33.06 8.95 5.01
C GLU A 24 -32.56 9.40 3.63
N ALA A 25 -31.35 9.97 3.58
CA ALA A 25 -30.73 10.39 2.33
C ALA A 25 -30.44 9.21 1.38
N PHE A 26 -30.06 8.06 1.93
CA PHE A 26 -29.87 6.82 1.17
C PHE A 26 -31.20 6.35 0.57
N PHE A 27 -32.22 6.07 1.39
CA PHE A 27 -33.47 5.49 0.92
C PHE A 27 -34.30 6.44 0.03
N ALA A 28 -34.16 7.76 0.21
CA ALA A 28 -34.76 8.74 -0.70
C ALA A 28 -34.26 8.63 -2.16
N ALA A 29 -33.04 8.11 -2.35
CA ALA A 29 -32.43 7.93 -3.66
C ALA A 29 -32.54 6.48 -4.20
N VAL A 30 -33.04 5.53 -3.40
CA VAL A 30 -33.20 4.12 -3.82
C VAL A 30 -34.46 3.95 -4.69
N PRO A 31 -34.36 3.43 -5.93
CA PRO A 31 -35.53 3.10 -6.74
C PRO A 31 -36.35 1.95 -6.13
N SER A 32 -37.67 1.92 -6.28
CA SER A 32 -38.53 0.90 -5.66
C SER A 32 -38.40 -0.52 -6.23
N GLN A 33 -37.74 -0.69 -7.39
CA GLN A 33 -37.51 -1.99 -8.04
C GLN A 33 -36.02 -2.17 -8.38
N THR A 34 -35.26 -2.69 -7.42
CA THR A 34 -33.83 -3.00 -7.57
C THR A 34 -33.55 -4.49 -7.78
N GLY A 35 -34.46 -5.35 -7.32
CA GLY A 35 -34.24 -6.80 -7.20
C GLY A 35 -33.33 -7.20 -6.03
N MET A 36 -32.91 -6.24 -5.20
CA MET A 36 -32.10 -6.47 -4.00
C MET A 36 -32.96 -6.43 -2.74
N ALA A 37 -32.47 -7.04 -1.65
CA ALA A 37 -33.01 -6.83 -0.31
C ALA A 37 -32.06 -5.95 0.51
N PHE A 38 -32.60 -5.02 1.30
CA PHE A 38 -31.82 -4.14 2.17
C PHE A 38 -32.05 -4.53 3.62
N VAL A 39 -30.99 -4.71 4.40
CA VAL A 39 -31.08 -5.07 5.83
C VAL A 39 -30.37 -4.01 6.64
N VAL A 40 -31.13 -3.22 7.40
CA VAL A 40 -30.58 -2.15 8.23
C VAL A 40 -30.31 -2.68 9.64
N VAL A 41 -29.05 -2.63 10.02
CA VAL A 41 -28.57 -3.00 11.36
C VAL A 41 -28.09 -1.74 12.05
N GLN A 42 -28.75 -1.39 13.16
CA GLN A 42 -28.40 -0.22 13.94
C GLN A 42 -28.00 -0.59 15.37
N HIS A 43 -26.97 0.06 15.89
CA HIS A 43 -26.66 0.03 17.31
C HIS A 43 -27.64 0.94 18.07
N LEU A 44 -28.69 0.36 18.64
CA LEU A 44 -29.70 1.08 19.44
C LEU A 44 -29.46 0.88 20.95
N THR A 45 -29.60 1.94 21.74
CA THR A 45 -29.70 1.83 23.20
C THR A 45 -30.95 1.01 23.57
N PRO A 46 -30.84 0.06 24.51
CA PRO A 46 -31.88 -0.95 24.76
C PRO A 46 -33.23 -0.43 25.29
N ASP A 47 -33.37 0.88 25.54
CA ASP A 47 -34.56 1.51 26.16
C ASP A 47 -35.38 2.40 25.21
N PHE A 48 -35.03 2.48 23.92
CA PHE A 48 -35.80 3.27 22.96
C PHE A 48 -36.68 2.39 22.06
N LYS A 49 -38.00 2.66 22.02
CA LYS A 49 -38.86 2.14 20.95
C LYS A 49 -38.49 2.85 19.64
N SER A 50 -37.85 2.14 18.74
CA SER A 50 -37.45 2.67 17.43
C SER A 50 -38.69 2.98 16.58
N LEU A 51 -38.86 4.24 16.17
CA LEU A 51 -39.86 4.71 15.18
C LEU A 51 -39.29 4.65 13.74
N MET A 52 -38.26 3.81 13.52
CA MET A 52 -37.49 3.79 12.27
C MET A 52 -38.32 3.31 11.07
N ASP A 53 -39.24 2.40 11.30
CA ASP A 53 -40.21 1.95 10.30
C ASP A 53 -41.09 3.11 9.80
N GLU A 54 -41.61 3.94 10.71
CA GLU A 54 -42.41 5.13 10.35
C GLU A 54 -41.59 6.23 9.67
N LEU A 55 -40.33 6.42 10.07
CA LEU A 55 -39.44 7.46 9.53
C LEU A 55 -38.96 7.11 8.11
N LEU A 56 -38.53 5.87 7.90
CA LEU A 56 -38.08 5.39 6.58
C LEU A 56 -39.25 5.24 5.60
N ALA A 57 -40.45 4.88 6.06
CA ALA A 57 -41.65 4.78 5.21
C ALA A 57 -42.02 6.10 4.50
N ARG A 58 -41.53 7.25 4.98
CA ARG A 58 -41.72 8.55 4.31
C ARG A 58 -40.80 8.76 3.11
N HIS A 59 -39.72 7.99 3.00
CA HIS A 59 -38.64 8.20 2.04
C HIS A 59 -38.49 7.04 1.06
N THR A 60 -39.13 5.88 1.29
CA THR A 60 -39.14 4.76 0.34
C THR A 60 -40.54 4.17 0.15
N ALA A 61 -40.80 3.67 -1.06
CA ALA A 61 -42.01 2.91 -1.41
C ALA A 61 -41.85 1.39 -1.26
N MET A 62 -40.66 0.92 -0.85
CA MET A 62 -40.41 -0.51 -0.57
C MET A 62 -41.14 -0.97 0.70
N ALA A 63 -41.45 -2.28 0.76
CA ALA A 63 -42.03 -2.86 1.96
C ALA A 63 -40.98 -2.90 3.08
N ILE A 64 -41.32 -2.35 4.25
CA ILE A 64 -40.45 -2.34 5.43
C ILE A 64 -40.95 -3.40 6.42
N HIS A 65 -40.05 -4.28 6.86
CA HIS A 65 -40.35 -5.38 7.77
C HIS A 65 -39.44 -5.32 9.00
N VAL A 66 -40.02 -5.38 10.20
CA VAL A 66 -39.24 -5.68 11.41
C VAL A 66 -39.00 -7.18 11.43
N VAL A 67 -37.73 -7.59 11.53
CA VAL A 67 -37.34 -8.99 11.35
C VAL A 67 -37.89 -9.87 12.48
N GLU A 68 -38.48 -11.01 12.09
CA GLU A 68 -38.88 -12.10 12.98
C GLU A 68 -38.01 -13.34 12.75
N HIS A 69 -37.88 -14.21 13.75
CA HIS A 69 -37.07 -15.42 13.65
C HIS A 69 -37.65 -16.36 12.58
N GLY A 70 -36.83 -16.78 11.62
CA GLY A 70 -37.20 -17.65 10.50
C GLY A 70 -37.81 -16.93 9.29
N MET A 71 -37.91 -15.59 9.32
CA MET A 71 -38.40 -14.76 8.21
C MET A 71 -37.48 -14.92 6.99
N THR A 72 -38.07 -15.10 5.80
CA THR A 72 -37.36 -15.23 4.52
C THR A 72 -37.08 -13.88 3.88
N ILE A 73 -35.95 -13.77 3.19
CA ILE A 73 -35.55 -12.56 2.47
C ILE A 73 -36.28 -12.49 1.11
N GLU A 74 -37.03 -11.40 0.91
CA GLU A 74 -37.75 -11.07 -0.33
C GLU A 74 -37.13 -9.87 -1.07
N PRO A 75 -37.22 -9.82 -2.42
CA PRO A 75 -36.63 -8.75 -3.21
C PRO A 75 -37.44 -7.45 -3.11
N ASN A 76 -36.77 -6.31 -3.20
CA ASN A 76 -37.35 -4.96 -3.09
C ASN A 76 -37.96 -4.65 -1.71
N SER A 77 -37.37 -5.23 -0.67
CA SER A 77 -37.82 -5.09 0.72
C SER A 77 -36.69 -4.57 1.62
N VAL A 78 -37.08 -3.83 2.66
CA VAL A 78 -36.21 -3.31 3.71
C VAL A 78 -36.49 -4.04 5.02
N TYR A 79 -35.45 -4.58 5.65
CA TYR A 79 -35.53 -5.35 6.89
C TYR A 79 -34.84 -4.59 8.02
N LEU A 80 -35.51 -4.45 9.16
CA LEU A 80 -35.01 -3.74 10.34
C LEU A 80 -34.74 -4.71 11.48
N ILE A 81 -33.59 -4.59 12.14
CA ILE A 81 -33.27 -5.37 13.33
C ILE A 81 -34.20 -5.02 14.51
N PRO A 82 -34.83 -6.02 15.18
CA PRO A 82 -35.65 -5.78 16.37
C PRO A 82 -34.80 -5.40 17.59
N SER A 83 -35.39 -4.66 18.53
CA SER A 83 -34.70 -4.22 19.75
C SER A 83 -34.28 -5.39 20.65
N ARG A 84 -33.13 -5.24 21.32
CA ARG A 84 -32.54 -6.21 22.28
C ARG A 84 -32.23 -7.61 21.71
N LYS A 85 -32.14 -7.77 20.39
CA LYS A 85 -31.78 -9.05 19.75
C LYS A 85 -30.51 -8.93 18.91
N MET A 86 -29.84 -10.07 18.72
CA MET A 86 -28.82 -10.26 17.68
C MET A 86 -29.47 -10.87 16.45
N MET A 87 -28.96 -10.50 15.27
CA MET A 87 -29.48 -10.96 13.98
C MET A 87 -28.35 -11.55 13.15
N THR A 88 -28.59 -12.75 12.64
CA THR A 88 -27.70 -13.48 11.74
C THR A 88 -28.51 -14.08 10.59
N LEU A 89 -27.83 -14.54 9.54
CA LEU A 89 -28.43 -15.30 8.45
C LEU A 89 -28.08 -16.79 8.55
N ASP A 90 -29.05 -17.63 8.22
CA ASP A 90 -28.91 -19.07 8.00
C ASP A 90 -29.59 -19.39 6.65
N GLY A 91 -28.78 -19.46 5.59
CA GLY A 91 -29.23 -19.43 4.20
C GLY A 91 -30.05 -18.18 3.84
N GLU A 92 -31.29 -18.38 3.42
CA GLU A 92 -32.22 -17.31 3.01
C GLU A 92 -33.12 -16.81 4.17
N ARG A 93 -32.83 -17.20 5.41
CA ARG A 93 -33.66 -16.88 6.58
C ARG A 93 -32.90 -16.10 7.65
N PHE A 94 -33.62 -15.21 8.34
CA PHE A 94 -33.11 -14.51 9.51
C PHE A 94 -33.16 -15.39 10.77
N ALA A 95 -32.04 -15.53 11.46
CA ALA A 95 -31.93 -16.16 12.76
C ALA A 95 -31.70 -15.08 13.83
N LEU A 96 -32.68 -14.94 14.73
CA LEU A 96 -32.60 -14.04 15.89
C LEU A 96 -32.22 -14.79 17.16
N THR A 97 -31.29 -14.24 17.93
CA THR A 97 -30.90 -14.72 19.27
C THR A 97 -31.05 -13.62 20.31
N GLU A 98 -31.30 -14.00 21.57
CA GLU A 98 -31.37 -13.04 22.67
C GLU A 98 -29.97 -12.48 23.01
N ARG A 99 -29.94 -11.21 23.39
CA ARG A 99 -28.71 -10.53 23.81
C ARG A 99 -28.26 -11.08 25.17
N ASP A 100 -27.08 -11.71 25.23
CA ASP A 100 -26.45 -12.11 26.50
C ASP A 100 -25.81 -10.89 27.18
N PRO A 101 -26.28 -10.47 28.38
CA PRO A 101 -25.72 -9.32 29.09
C PRO A 101 -24.33 -9.57 29.69
N ARG A 102 -23.77 -10.79 29.63
CA ARG A 102 -22.48 -11.15 30.25
C ARG A 102 -21.28 -11.11 29.30
N ILE A 103 -21.51 -11.00 28.00
CA ILE A 103 -20.47 -10.90 26.96
C ILE A 103 -20.10 -9.41 26.80
N GLY A 104 -18.81 -9.10 26.65
CA GLY A 104 -18.27 -7.73 26.52
C GLY A 104 -18.70 -6.99 25.23
N LEU A 105 -17.87 -6.02 24.78
CA LEU A 105 -18.07 -5.16 23.59
C LEU A 105 -18.99 -5.78 22.52
N ASN A 106 -20.17 -5.19 22.36
CA ASN A 106 -21.26 -5.77 21.58
C ASN A 106 -21.36 -5.09 20.21
N LEU A 107 -21.03 -5.83 19.15
CA LEU A 107 -20.87 -5.35 17.77
C LEU A 107 -21.91 -6.02 16.83
N PRO A 108 -23.20 -5.61 16.88
CA PRO A 108 -24.28 -6.22 16.11
C PRO A 108 -24.09 -6.10 14.59
N ILE A 109 -23.44 -5.03 14.10
CA ILE A 109 -23.22 -4.83 12.66
C ILE A 109 -22.18 -5.83 12.17
N ASP A 110 -21.07 -5.99 12.87
CA ASP A 110 -20.06 -7.01 12.58
C ASP A 110 -20.66 -8.42 12.59
N HIS A 111 -21.47 -8.75 13.61
CA HIS A 111 -22.09 -10.07 13.72
C HIS A 111 -22.99 -10.41 12.52
N PHE A 112 -23.82 -9.44 12.08
CA PHE A 112 -24.67 -9.63 10.92
C PHE A 112 -23.83 -9.74 9.64
N PHE A 113 -22.88 -8.83 9.42
CA PHE A 113 -22.02 -8.82 8.23
C PHE A 113 -21.17 -10.09 8.09
N LEU A 114 -20.69 -10.67 9.20
CA LEU A 114 -20.00 -11.96 9.20
C LEU A 114 -20.90 -13.09 8.69
N SER A 115 -22.15 -13.17 9.18
CA SER A 115 -23.12 -14.16 8.69
C SER A 115 -23.54 -13.91 7.24
N LEU A 116 -23.64 -12.64 6.83
CA LEU A 116 -23.95 -12.25 5.46
C LEU A 116 -22.84 -12.67 4.49
N ALA A 117 -21.57 -12.46 4.86
CA ALA A 117 -20.42 -12.90 4.09
C ALA A 117 -20.38 -14.43 3.94
N GLN A 118 -20.69 -15.16 5.02
CA GLN A 118 -20.67 -16.62 5.03
C GLN A 118 -21.75 -17.24 4.12
N GLU A 119 -22.98 -16.73 4.21
CA GLU A 119 -24.14 -17.30 3.52
C GLU A 119 -24.28 -16.80 2.07
N TRP A 120 -24.05 -15.50 1.81
CA TRP A 120 -24.31 -14.87 0.51
C TRP A 120 -23.05 -14.61 -0.33
N ARG A 121 -21.85 -14.69 0.27
CA ARG A 121 -20.54 -14.61 -0.41
C ARG A 121 -20.41 -13.45 -1.40
N GLU A 122 -20.17 -13.71 -2.69
CA GLU A 122 -20.04 -12.68 -3.73
C GLU A 122 -21.29 -11.83 -3.93
N ASN A 123 -22.44 -12.32 -3.46
CA ASN A 123 -23.72 -11.61 -3.51
C ASN A 123 -23.99 -10.74 -2.27
N ALA A 124 -23.08 -10.75 -1.29
CA ALA A 124 -23.17 -9.90 -0.10
C ALA A 124 -22.72 -8.46 -0.41
N ILE A 125 -23.48 -7.49 0.08
CA ILE A 125 -23.12 -6.07 -0.01
C ILE A 125 -23.10 -5.49 1.41
N GLY A 126 -21.97 -4.90 1.82
CA GLY A 126 -21.81 -4.20 3.09
C GLY A 126 -21.76 -2.70 2.88
N VAL A 127 -22.67 -1.96 3.50
CA VAL A 127 -22.71 -0.49 3.47
C VAL A 127 -22.52 0.04 4.89
N VAL A 128 -21.45 0.80 5.12
CA VAL A 128 -21.20 1.45 6.42
C VAL A 128 -21.52 2.94 6.33
N LEU A 129 -22.51 3.38 7.11
CA LEU A 129 -22.93 4.76 7.21
C LEU A 129 -22.46 5.41 8.51
N SER A 130 -22.86 6.66 8.73
CA SER A 130 -22.49 7.47 9.88
C SER A 130 -22.79 6.79 11.22
N GLY A 131 -21.84 6.90 12.14
CA GLY A 131 -21.89 6.23 13.44
C GLY A 131 -20.62 6.43 14.25
N THR A 132 -20.71 6.11 15.55
CA THR A 132 -19.58 6.12 16.49
C THR A 132 -19.04 4.70 16.68
N GLY A 133 -17.72 4.58 16.92
CA GLY A 133 -17.04 3.30 17.12
C GLY A 133 -16.57 2.62 15.83
N SER A 134 -16.19 1.35 15.94
CA SER A 134 -15.62 0.52 14.85
C SER A 134 -16.50 -0.66 14.43
N ASP A 135 -17.77 -0.70 14.90
CA ASP A 135 -18.73 -1.74 14.56
C ASP A 135 -19.00 -1.75 13.03
N GLY A 136 -18.90 -2.91 12.39
CA GLY A 136 -18.96 -3.09 10.95
C GLY A 136 -17.61 -3.23 10.26
N ALA A 137 -16.49 -2.81 10.89
CA ALA A 137 -15.16 -2.89 10.29
C ALA A 137 -14.67 -4.33 10.08
N ARG A 138 -14.97 -5.26 11.00
CA ARG A 138 -14.60 -6.68 10.83
C ARG A 138 -15.52 -7.36 9.82
N GLY A 139 -16.81 -7.02 9.88
CA GLY A 139 -17.85 -7.52 9.00
C GLY A 139 -17.58 -7.21 7.54
N ILE A 140 -17.22 -5.96 7.21
CA ILE A 140 -16.92 -5.59 5.82
C ILE A 140 -15.66 -6.29 5.28
N ARG A 141 -14.67 -6.58 6.12
CA ARG A 141 -13.50 -7.39 5.71
C ARG A 141 -13.95 -8.79 5.29
N ALA A 142 -14.81 -9.43 6.08
CA ALA A 142 -15.35 -10.73 5.74
C ALA A 142 -16.19 -10.70 4.45
N ILE A 143 -17.01 -9.66 4.24
CA ILE A 143 -17.77 -9.48 3.00
C ILE A 143 -16.82 -9.34 1.81
N HIS A 144 -15.79 -8.50 1.91
CA HIS A 144 -14.79 -8.32 0.86
C HIS A 144 -14.01 -9.61 0.56
N GLU A 145 -13.58 -10.35 1.59
CA GLU A 145 -12.92 -11.65 1.47
C GLU A 145 -13.77 -12.68 0.72
N ALA A 146 -15.07 -12.69 0.99
CA ALA A 146 -16.04 -13.55 0.32
C ALA A 146 -16.35 -13.10 -1.12
N GLY A 147 -15.78 -11.97 -1.55
CA GLY A 147 -15.94 -11.41 -2.90
C GLY A 147 -17.11 -10.45 -3.05
N GLY A 148 -17.76 -10.06 -1.96
CA GLY A 148 -18.87 -9.11 -1.92
C GLY A 148 -18.43 -7.66 -2.13
N LEU A 149 -19.41 -6.75 -2.15
CA LEU A 149 -19.22 -5.31 -2.39
C LEU A 149 -19.21 -4.54 -1.06
N VAL A 150 -18.22 -3.67 -0.85
CA VAL A 150 -18.12 -2.84 0.36
C VAL A 150 -18.16 -1.36 0.01
N LEU A 151 -19.13 -0.64 0.56
CA LEU A 151 -19.29 0.80 0.38
C LEU A 151 -19.27 1.49 1.74
N ALA A 152 -18.65 2.67 1.82
CA ALA A 152 -18.68 3.50 3.02
C ALA A 152 -19.13 4.93 2.71
N GLN A 153 -19.75 5.56 3.71
CA GLN A 153 -20.10 6.97 3.65
C GLN A 153 -18.84 7.85 3.66
N SER A 154 -18.84 8.95 2.89
CA SER A 154 -17.76 9.95 2.93
C SER A 154 -17.70 10.68 4.27
N LEU A 155 -16.50 10.92 4.78
CA LEU A 155 -16.28 11.61 6.06
C LEU A 155 -16.92 13.01 6.08
N GLU A 156 -16.91 13.72 4.95
CA GLU A 156 -17.50 15.06 4.81
C GLU A 156 -19.02 15.08 4.99
N SER A 157 -19.70 13.98 4.64
CA SER A 157 -21.16 13.85 4.76
C SER A 157 -21.58 13.17 6.06
N ALA A 158 -20.64 12.59 6.81
CA ALA A 158 -20.91 11.84 8.03
C ALA A 158 -21.06 12.78 9.22
N ARG A 159 -22.21 12.73 9.90
CA ARG A 159 -22.43 13.49 11.13
C ARG A 159 -21.52 13.03 12.28
N PHE A 160 -21.28 11.71 12.33
CA PHE A 160 -20.25 11.06 13.13
C PHE A 160 -19.41 10.18 12.20
N ASP A 161 -18.10 10.40 12.22
CA ASP A 161 -17.16 9.85 11.25
C ASP A 161 -16.41 8.61 11.77
N GLY A 162 -16.60 8.21 13.05
CA GLY A 162 -15.88 7.08 13.66
C GLY A 162 -16.05 5.77 12.92
N MET A 163 -17.29 5.37 12.60
CA MET A 163 -17.57 4.14 11.85
C MET A 163 -17.05 4.21 10.40
N PRO A 164 -17.37 5.25 9.60
CA PRO A 164 -16.81 5.40 8.25
C PRO A 164 -15.28 5.43 8.22
N ARG A 165 -14.63 6.14 9.16
CA ARG A 165 -13.17 6.19 9.28
C ARG A 165 -12.58 4.82 9.59
N SER A 166 -13.17 4.09 10.54
CA SER A 166 -12.76 2.72 10.88
C SER A 166 -12.92 1.77 9.68
N ALA A 167 -14.03 1.90 8.96
CA ALA A 167 -14.28 1.14 7.73
C ALA A 167 -13.22 1.46 6.66
N MET A 168 -12.92 2.74 6.41
CA MET A 168 -11.89 3.15 5.44
C MET A 168 -10.48 2.68 5.86
N ALA A 169 -10.17 2.71 7.16
CA ALA A 169 -8.89 2.25 7.69
C ALA A 169 -8.65 0.75 7.47
N THR A 170 -9.71 -0.05 7.23
CA THR A 170 -9.55 -1.46 6.84
C THR A 170 -8.90 -1.65 5.48
N GLY A 171 -8.92 -0.63 4.61
CA GLY A 171 -8.39 -0.71 3.25
C GLY A 171 -9.21 -1.55 2.27
N VAL A 172 -10.33 -2.14 2.70
CA VAL A 172 -11.19 -3.02 1.87
C VAL A 172 -12.44 -2.32 1.30
N VAL A 173 -12.63 -1.03 1.60
CA VAL A 173 -13.77 -0.26 1.09
C VAL A 173 -13.56 0.02 -0.40
N ASP A 174 -14.51 -0.44 -1.24
CA ASP A 174 -14.40 -0.34 -2.69
C ASP A 174 -14.66 1.10 -3.19
N LEU A 175 -15.65 1.78 -2.62
CA LEU A 175 -16.00 3.18 -2.92
C LEU A 175 -16.47 3.92 -1.67
N VAL A 176 -16.09 5.20 -1.59
CA VAL A 176 -16.47 6.14 -0.53
C VAL A 176 -17.32 7.24 -1.15
N LEU A 177 -18.59 7.34 -0.74
CA LEU A 177 -19.59 8.18 -1.41
C LEU A 177 -20.50 8.88 -0.40
N ALA A 178 -21.17 9.95 -0.82
CA ALA A 178 -22.27 10.52 -0.04
C ALA A 178 -23.48 9.54 -0.02
N PRO A 179 -24.29 9.48 1.05
CA PRO A 179 -25.38 8.51 1.18
C PRO A 179 -26.38 8.52 0.01
N SER A 180 -26.61 9.68 -0.60
CA SER A 180 -27.50 9.84 -1.77
C SER A 180 -26.92 9.29 -3.08
N ALA A 181 -25.59 9.11 -3.17
CA ALA A 181 -24.91 8.58 -4.36
C ALA A 181 -24.72 7.05 -4.32
N ILE A 182 -24.73 6.45 -3.13
CA ILE A 182 -24.54 4.99 -2.95
C ILE A 182 -25.62 4.17 -3.69
N PRO A 183 -26.93 4.51 -3.64
CA PRO A 183 -27.96 3.72 -4.32
C PRO A 183 -27.77 3.58 -5.83
N GLN A 184 -27.33 4.64 -6.50
CA GLN A 184 -27.13 4.60 -7.96
C GLN A 184 -26.04 3.60 -8.33
N VAL A 185 -24.92 3.60 -7.60
CA VAL A 185 -23.82 2.64 -7.81
C VAL A 185 -24.28 1.20 -7.55
N LEU A 186 -25.12 0.97 -6.54
CA LEU A 186 -25.67 -0.37 -6.27
C LEU A 186 -26.56 -0.86 -7.42
N VAL A 187 -27.40 0.01 -7.97
CA VAL A 187 -28.24 -0.32 -9.13
C VAL A 187 -27.38 -0.61 -10.36
N ASP A 188 -26.42 0.27 -10.65
CA ASP A 188 -25.51 0.12 -11.79
C ASP A 188 -24.71 -1.19 -11.67
N TYR A 189 -24.20 -1.51 -10.48
CA TYR A 189 -23.47 -2.76 -10.21
C TYR A 189 -24.31 -4.00 -10.51
N VAL A 190 -25.56 -4.04 -10.04
CA VAL A 190 -26.46 -5.18 -10.25
C VAL A 190 -26.89 -5.31 -11.72
N ASP A 191 -27.16 -4.19 -12.39
CA ASP A 191 -27.56 -4.19 -13.81
C ASP A 191 -26.38 -4.48 -14.75
N HIS A 192 -25.17 -4.08 -14.38
CA HIS A 192 -23.96 -4.39 -15.14
C HIS A 192 -23.62 -5.89 -15.08
N GLU A 193 -23.74 -6.52 -13.90
CA GLU A 193 -23.53 -7.96 -13.77
C GLU A 193 -24.60 -8.77 -14.53
N ARG A 194 -25.85 -8.31 -14.59
CA ARG A 194 -26.89 -8.89 -15.45
C ARG A 194 -26.51 -8.81 -16.93
N THR A 195 -25.88 -7.71 -17.35
CA THR A 195 -25.45 -7.47 -18.73
C THR A 195 -24.24 -8.31 -19.12
N ILE A 196 -23.27 -8.48 -18.21
CA ILE A 196 -22.08 -9.33 -18.40
C ILE A 196 -22.45 -10.82 -18.33
N ALA A 197 -23.27 -11.25 -17.35
CA ALA A 197 -23.74 -12.64 -17.26
C ALA A 197 -24.52 -13.08 -18.52
N GLY A 198 -25.18 -12.15 -19.21
CA GLY A 198 -25.82 -12.37 -20.51
C GLY A 198 -24.83 -12.52 -21.69
N ARG A 199 -23.63 -11.96 -21.61
CA ARG A 199 -22.54 -12.08 -22.61
C ARG A 199 -21.57 -13.24 -22.32
N ALA A 200 -21.35 -13.56 -21.04
CA ALA A 200 -20.38 -14.55 -20.57
C ALA A 200 -20.66 -15.99 -21.05
N LEU A 201 -21.90 -16.32 -21.43
CA LEU A 201 -22.27 -17.64 -21.96
C LEU A 201 -21.96 -17.82 -23.46
N ALA A 202 -21.70 -16.76 -24.22
CA ALA A 202 -21.52 -16.84 -25.68
C ALA A 202 -20.06 -16.72 -26.15
N ASP A 203 -19.25 -15.83 -25.55
CA ASP A 203 -17.97 -15.45 -26.16
C ASP A 203 -16.71 -15.97 -25.42
N TRP A 204 -16.81 -16.44 -24.17
CA TRP A 204 -15.64 -16.61 -23.28
C TRP A 204 -15.31 -18.06 -22.91
N GLN A 205 -15.89 -19.04 -23.60
CA GLN A 205 -15.47 -20.45 -23.48
C GLN A 205 -14.16 -20.77 -24.24
N ASN A 206 -13.66 -19.82 -25.04
CA ASN A 206 -12.33 -19.90 -25.65
C ASN A 206 -11.31 -19.16 -24.76
N ALA A 207 -11.02 -19.74 -23.60
CA ALA A 207 -10.07 -19.23 -22.61
C ALA A 207 -8.60 -19.44 -23.01
N GLU A 208 -8.20 -18.91 -24.18
CA GLU A 208 -6.79 -18.79 -24.59
C GLU A 208 -6.38 -17.34 -24.94
N ASP A 209 -7.32 -16.41 -25.13
CA ASP A 209 -6.97 -15.03 -25.53
C ASP A 209 -6.74 -14.11 -24.32
N ILE A 210 -5.48 -14.07 -23.86
CA ILE A 210 -4.95 -13.11 -22.86
C ILE A 210 -4.80 -11.68 -23.46
N GLU A 211 -4.96 -11.53 -24.77
CA GLU A 211 -4.68 -10.28 -25.51
C GLU A 211 -5.42 -9.03 -24.99
N PRO A 212 -6.72 -9.04 -24.64
CA PRO A 212 -7.45 -7.82 -24.27
C PRO A 212 -6.94 -7.15 -22.98
N PHE A 213 -6.44 -7.94 -22.03
CA PHE A 213 -5.99 -7.45 -20.72
C PHE A 213 -4.48 -7.17 -20.66
N THR A 214 -3.74 -7.49 -21.72
CA THR A 214 -2.29 -7.29 -21.81
C THR A 214 -1.85 -5.85 -21.51
N PRO A 215 -2.56 -4.79 -21.96
CA PRO A 215 -2.22 -3.41 -21.59
C PRO A 215 -2.35 -3.15 -20.08
N ILE A 216 -3.36 -3.72 -19.43
CA ILE A 216 -3.57 -3.60 -17.99
C ILE A 216 -2.44 -4.31 -17.23
N TYR A 217 -2.04 -5.51 -17.67
CA TYR A 217 -0.91 -6.23 -17.08
C TYR A 217 0.40 -5.47 -17.22
N ASN A 218 0.67 -4.89 -18.38
CA ASN A 218 1.88 -4.09 -18.60
C ASN A 218 1.88 -2.81 -17.74
N LEU A 219 0.72 -2.15 -17.61
CA LEU A 219 0.58 -0.98 -16.75
C LEU A 219 0.89 -1.33 -15.29
N LEU A 220 0.28 -2.40 -14.76
CA LEU A 220 0.51 -2.82 -13.37
C LEU A 220 1.92 -3.37 -13.16
N SER A 221 2.46 -4.12 -14.12
CA SER A 221 3.83 -4.65 -14.05
C SER A 221 4.88 -3.55 -14.08
N SER A 222 4.71 -2.51 -14.90
CA SER A 222 5.63 -1.37 -14.97
C SER A 222 5.61 -0.52 -13.71
N ARG A 223 4.44 -0.37 -13.07
CA ARG A 223 4.25 0.48 -11.89
C ARG A 223 4.59 -0.22 -10.57
N TYR A 224 4.23 -1.50 -10.43
CA TYR A 224 4.33 -2.23 -9.15
C TYR A 224 5.32 -3.41 -9.19
N GLY A 225 5.85 -3.76 -10.38
CA GLY A 225 6.87 -4.81 -10.52
C GLY A 225 6.35 -6.25 -10.39
N VAL A 226 5.03 -6.46 -10.52
CA VAL A 226 4.38 -7.78 -10.43
C VAL A 226 4.00 -8.27 -11.82
N GLU A 227 4.49 -9.46 -12.19
CA GLU A 227 4.15 -10.10 -13.47
C GLU A 227 2.88 -10.95 -13.35
N PHE A 228 1.72 -10.37 -13.70
CA PHE A 228 0.42 -11.05 -13.64
C PHE A 228 0.23 -12.19 -14.67
N LYS A 229 1.18 -12.39 -15.60
CA LYS A 229 1.17 -13.48 -16.58
C LYS A 229 1.17 -14.89 -15.97
N HIS A 230 1.64 -15.01 -14.72
CA HIS A 230 1.76 -16.27 -13.98
C HIS A 230 0.58 -16.54 -13.04
N TYR A 231 -0.42 -15.65 -13.05
CA TYR A 231 -1.61 -15.75 -12.22
C TYR A 231 -2.76 -16.36 -13.03
N LYS A 232 -3.67 -17.05 -12.35
CA LYS A 232 -4.83 -17.68 -13.01
C LYS A 232 -5.70 -16.63 -13.72
N PRO A 233 -5.89 -16.72 -15.06
CA PRO A 233 -6.63 -15.72 -15.82
C PRO A 233 -8.06 -15.49 -15.30
N GLY A 234 -8.79 -16.57 -15.00
CA GLY A 234 -10.18 -16.46 -14.50
C GLY A 234 -10.32 -15.71 -13.17
N THR A 235 -9.31 -15.74 -12.29
CA THR A 235 -9.34 -14.98 -11.03
C THR A 235 -9.13 -13.49 -11.28
N ILE A 236 -8.20 -13.15 -12.18
CA ILE A 236 -7.84 -11.78 -12.51
C ILE A 236 -8.93 -11.11 -13.34
N THR A 237 -9.43 -11.77 -14.37
CA THR A 237 -10.50 -11.26 -15.24
C THR A 237 -11.72 -10.90 -14.41
N ARG A 238 -12.14 -11.76 -13.49
CA ARG A 238 -13.28 -11.49 -12.61
C ARG A 238 -13.08 -10.25 -11.72
N ARG A 239 -11.86 -10.00 -11.25
CA ARG A 239 -11.52 -8.81 -10.44
C ARG A 239 -11.50 -7.54 -11.28
N ILE A 240 -10.97 -7.61 -12.51
CA ILE A 240 -11.02 -6.49 -13.46
C ILE A 240 -12.47 -6.17 -13.82
N GLU A 241 -13.28 -7.17 -14.16
CA GLU A 241 -14.71 -7.01 -14.45
C GLU A 241 -15.49 -6.41 -13.27
N ARG A 242 -15.19 -6.84 -12.05
CA ARG A 242 -15.74 -6.25 -10.82
C ARG A 242 -15.40 -4.76 -10.73
N ARG A 243 -14.13 -4.38 -10.93
CA ARG A 243 -13.71 -2.96 -10.93
C ARG A 243 -14.36 -2.16 -12.06
N MET A 244 -14.54 -2.75 -13.23
CA MET A 244 -15.26 -2.14 -14.35
C MET A 244 -16.73 -1.88 -13.98
N ALA A 245 -17.38 -2.86 -13.36
CA ALA A 245 -18.77 -2.75 -12.91
C ALA A 245 -18.96 -1.65 -11.84
N LEU A 246 -18.00 -1.48 -10.92
CA LEU A 246 -18.01 -0.40 -9.93
C LEU A 246 -18.05 1.01 -10.54
N HIS A 247 -17.44 1.17 -11.71
CA HIS A 247 -17.38 2.44 -12.44
C HIS A 247 -18.42 2.52 -13.57
N GLY A 248 -19.28 1.51 -13.72
CA GLY A 248 -20.27 1.43 -14.80
C GLY A 248 -19.66 1.30 -16.21
N ILE A 249 -18.42 0.79 -16.32
CA ILE A 249 -17.66 0.72 -17.57
C ILE A 249 -17.90 -0.61 -18.28
N ALA A 250 -18.36 -0.57 -19.54
CA ALA A 250 -18.75 -1.76 -20.29
C ALA A 250 -17.62 -2.38 -21.15
N THR A 251 -16.51 -1.67 -21.35
CA THR A 251 -15.41 -2.11 -22.23
C THR A 251 -14.04 -1.99 -21.57
N VAL A 252 -13.13 -2.90 -21.93
CA VAL A 252 -11.76 -2.92 -21.37
C VAL A 252 -10.98 -1.66 -21.77
N ASP A 253 -11.18 -1.14 -22.99
CA ASP A 253 -10.53 0.08 -23.48
C ASP A 253 -10.92 1.33 -22.68
N GLU A 254 -12.20 1.48 -22.33
CA GLU A 254 -12.68 2.55 -21.45
C GLU A 254 -12.05 2.43 -20.05
N TYR A 255 -11.87 1.20 -19.55
CA TYR A 255 -11.23 0.98 -18.26
C TYR A 255 -9.73 1.30 -18.28
N ILE A 256 -9.03 1.00 -19.38
CA ILE A 256 -7.63 1.42 -19.59
C ILE A 256 -7.50 2.95 -19.58
N ASN A 257 -8.47 3.66 -20.18
CA ASN A 257 -8.51 5.13 -20.13
C ASN A 257 -8.74 5.64 -18.70
N LEU A 258 -9.64 5.00 -17.93
CA LEU A 258 -9.85 5.35 -16.52
C LEU A 258 -8.58 5.13 -15.68
N LEU A 259 -7.90 3.99 -15.86
CA LEU A 259 -6.64 3.67 -15.18
C LEU A 259 -5.55 4.74 -15.45
N SER A 260 -5.59 5.37 -16.62
CA SER A 260 -4.68 6.45 -16.98
C SER A 260 -5.12 7.82 -16.43
N ALA A 261 -6.44 8.07 -16.32
CA ALA A 261 -7.00 9.34 -15.90
C ALA A 261 -7.10 9.52 -14.38
N LEU A 262 -7.35 8.44 -13.63
CA LEU A 262 -7.54 8.45 -12.19
C LEU A 262 -6.35 7.77 -11.48
N PRO A 263 -5.42 8.52 -10.86
CA PRO A 263 -4.19 7.95 -10.28
C PRO A 263 -4.41 6.90 -9.18
N SER A 264 -5.56 6.95 -8.48
CA SER A 264 -5.92 5.99 -7.43
C SER A 264 -6.46 4.66 -7.97
N GLU A 265 -7.01 4.62 -9.19
CA GLU A 265 -7.63 3.41 -9.73
C GLU A 265 -6.63 2.27 -9.99
N PRO A 266 -5.43 2.51 -10.55
CA PRO A 266 -4.41 1.47 -10.67
C PRO A 266 -4.00 0.86 -9.34
N LEU A 267 -3.96 1.66 -8.27
CA LEU A 267 -3.66 1.17 -6.92
C LEU A 267 -4.81 0.32 -6.36
N ASN A 268 -6.06 0.75 -6.57
CA ASN A 268 -7.24 -0.01 -6.15
C ASN A 268 -7.38 -1.32 -6.91
N LEU A 269 -7.14 -1.31 -8.22
CA LEU A 269 -7.11 -2.53 -9.03
C LEU A 269 -5.97 -3.45 -8.57
N TYR A 270 -4.78 -2.90 -8.32
CA TYR A 270 -3.66 -3.65 -7.79
C TYR A 270 -3.98 -4.31 -6.44
N ARG A 271 -4.65 -3.59 -5.53
CA ARG A 271 -5.13 -4.12 -4.24
C ARG A 271 -6.22 -5.19 -4.41
N ASP A 272 -7.18 -5.02 -5.31
CA ASP A 272 -8.23 -6.04 -5.55
C ASP A 272 -7.67 -7.30 -6.24
N LEU A 273 -6.60 -7.15 -7.02
CA LEU A 273 -5.89 -8.27 -7.64
C LEU A 273 -4.99 -9.05 -6.67
N LEU A 274 -4.43 -8.37 -5.66
CA LEU A 274 -3.67 -8.98 -4.59
C LEU A 274 -4.54 -9.08 -3.34
N ILE A 275 -5.28 -10.18 -3.17
CA ILE A 275 -6.09 -10.40 -1.96
C ILE A 275 -5.17 -10.38 -0.73
N GLY A 276 -5.09 -9.22 -0.08
CA GLY A 276 -4.23 -8.92 1.06
C GLY A 276 -5.03 -8.95 2.35
N VAL A 277 -5.63 -10.09 2.67
CA VAL A 277 -6.31 -10.26 3.96
C VAL A 277 -5.60 -11.32 4.79
N THR A 278 -4.82 -10.83 5.74
CA THR A 278 -4.11 -11.59 6.75
C THR A 278 -4.78 -11.38 8.11
N GLU A 279 -4.83 -12.44 8.90
CA GLU A 279 -5.43 -12.43 10.24
C GLU A 279 -4.46 -13.11 11.21
N PHE A 280 -4.37 -12.59 12.44
CA PHE A 280 -3.62 -13.25 13.49
C PHE A 280 -4.19 -14.64 13.77
N PHE A 281 -3.33 -15.65 13.83
CA PHE A 281 -3.72 -17.04 14.07
C PHE A 281 -4.80 -17.57 13.10
N ARG A 282 -4.80 -17.11 11.84
CA ARG A 282 -5.69 -17.60 10.78
C ARG A 282 -5.71 -19.12 10.73
N ASP A 283 -6.89 -19.73 10.76
CA ASP A 283 -7.10 -21.16 10.95
C ASP A 283 -6.51 -21.68 12.27
N ARG A 284 -7.10 -21.26 13.39
CA ARG A 284 -6.57 -21.51 14.75
C ARG A 284 -6.15 -22.95 15.03
N GLY A 285 -6.92 -23.93 14.52
CA GLY A 285 -6.58 -25.35 14.67
C GLY A 285 -5.24 -25.75 14.03
N ALA A 286 -4.78 -25.04 12.99
CA ALA A 286 -3.46 -25.26 12.38
C ALA A 286 -2.32 -24.75 13.28
N TRP A 287 -2.54 -23.59 13.93
CA TRP A 287 -1.60 -23.00 14.88
C TRP A 287 -1.48 -23.82 16.16
N ASP A 288 -2.57 -24.45 16.62
CA ASP A 288 -2.55 -25.36 17.76
C ASP A 288 -1.61 -26.55 17.51
N VAL A 289 -1.62 -27.12 16.30
CA VAL A 289 -0.69 -28.20 15.89
C VAL A 289 0.76 -27.69 15.86
N LEU A 290 0.98 -26.46 15.40
CA LEU A 290 2.29 -25.84 15.41
C LEU A 290 2.81 -25.67 16.85
N GLU A 291 1.97 -25.14 17.74
CA GLU A 291 2.29 -24.88 19.15
C GLU A 291 2.56 -26.18 19.93
N SER A 292 1.76 -27.23 19.71
CA SER A 292 1.87 -28.48 20.48
C SER A 292 2.97 -29.41 19.99
N ASN A 293 3.23 -29.46 18.67
CA ASN A 293 4.05 -30.52 18.08
C ASN A 293 5.33 -29.97 17.44
N ILE A 294 5.25 -28.88 16.69
CA ILE A 294 6.33 -28.46 15.78
C ILE A 294 7.30 -27.48 16.45
N VAL A 295 6.78 -26.44 17.09
CA VAL A 295 7.58 -25.45 17.82
C VAL A 295 8.45 -26.14 18.90
N PRO A 296 7.91 -27.05 19.74
CA PRO A 296 8.73 -27.81 20.68
C PRO A 296 9.82 -28.64 20.00
N ALA A 297 9.48 -29.40 18.96
CA ALA A 297 10.44 -30.25 18.24
C ALA A 297 11.58 -29.44 17.61
N LEU A 298 11.28 -28.26 17.06
CA LEU A 298 12.28 -27.35 16.50
C LEU A 298 13.21 -26.77 17.58
N CYS A 299 12.65 -26.32 18.70
CA CYS A 299 13.41 -25.76 19.83
C CYS A 299 14.25 -26.82 20.57
N GLU A 300 13.87 -28.09 20.53
CA GLU A 300 14.67 -29.19 21.08
C GLU A 300 15.85 -29.58 20.19
N ARG A 301 15.65 -29.55 18.86
CA ARG A 301 16.68 -29.93 17.89
C ARG A 301 17.84 -28.93 17.81
N ILE A 302 17.60 -27.69 18.21
CA ILE A 302 18.60 -26.63 18.16
C ILE A 302 19.32 -26.52 19.51
N SER A 303 20.62 -26.82 19.50
CA SER A 303 21.51 -26.73 20.66
C SER A 303 22.72 -25.85 20.33
N GLY A 304 23.07 -24.91 21.23
CA GLY A 304 24.23 -24.01 21.08
C GLY A 304 23.88 -22.64 20.47
N GLU A 305 24.86 -21.97 19.86
CA GLU A 305 24.74 -20.62 19.25
C GLU A 305 24.00 -20.59 17.89
N ARG A 306 23.41 -21.71 17.45
CA ARG A 306 22.73 -21.78 16.14
C ARG A 306 21.39 -21.06 16.20
N GLU A 307 21.18 -20.14 15.27
CA GLU A 307 19.92 -19.42 15.07
C GLU A 307 18.85 -20.33 14.43
N LEU A 308 17.62 -20.26 14.96
CA LEU A 308 16.42 -20.88 14.38
C LEU A 308 15.87 -19.94 13.31
N ARG A 309 15.83 -20.42 12.06
CA ARG A 309 15.48 -19.56 10.92
C ARG A 309 14.14 -19.97 10.31
N CYS A 310 13.18 -19.05 10.30
CA CYS A 310 11.86 -19.24 9.68
C CYS A 310 11.67 -18.32 8.49
N TRP A 311 10.84 -18.70 7.52
CA TRP A 311 10.45 -17.82 6.42
C TRP A 311 8.94 -17.83 6.22
N VAL A 312 8.34 -16.64 6.15
CA VAL A 312 6.94 -16.41 5.83
C VAL A 312 6.87 -15.60 4.52
N PRO A 313 6.85 -16.27 3.36
CA PRO A 313 6.59 -15.61 2.08
C PRO A 313 5.11 -15.24 1.92
N GLY A 314 4.84 -14.06 1.34
CA GLY A 314 3.50 -13.49 1.20
C GLY A 314 2.93 -12.99 2.53
N VAL A 315 3.74 -12.27 3.32
CA VAL A 315 3.38 -11.90 4.70
C VAL A 315 2.30 -10.81 4.79
N ALA A 316 2.05 -10.07 3.71
CA ALA A 316 1.17 -8.89 3.69
C ALA A 316 1.44 -7.94 4.89
N THR A 317 0.46 -7.68 5.76
CA THR A 317 0.55 -6.75 6.89
C THR A 317 1.19 -7.33 8.14
N GLY A 318 1.76 -8.54 8.09
CA GLY A 318 2.68 -9.05 9.12
C GLY A 318 2.09 -9.99 10.17
N GLU A 319 0.77 -10.18 10.21
CA GLU A 319 0.05 -10.90 11.26
C GLU A 319 0.54 -12.34 11.43
N GLU A 320 0.85 -13.05 10.33
CA GLU A 320 1.36 -14.43 10.37
C GLU A 320 2.77 -14.52 10.95
N ALA A 321 3.66 -13.60 10.56
CA ALA A 321 5.02 -13.56 11.09
C ALA A 321 5.04 -13.24 12.60
N TYR A 322 4.17 -12.33 13.04
CA TYR A 322 4.01 -12.00 14.45
C TYR A 322 3.35 -13.13 15.25
N SER A 323 2.34 -13.82 14.69
CA SER A 323 1.74 -15.00 15.31
C SER A 323 2.80 -16.08 15.57
N LEU A 324 3.67 -16.34 14.58
CA LEU A 324 4.76 -17.29 14.71
C LEU A 324 5.81 -16.84 15.74
N ALA A 325 6.17 -15.55 15.75
CA ALA A 325 7.09 -14.99 16.74
C ALA A 325 6.57 -15.15 18.18
N MET A 326 5.28 -14.89 18.42
CA MET A 326 4.64 -15.09 19.72
C MET A 326 4.73 -16.55 20.17
N LEU A 327 4.43 -17.52 19.30
CA LEU A 327 4.52 -18.95 19.66
C LEU A 327 5.94 -19.37 20.07
N PHE A 328 6.95 -18.96 19.30
CA PHE A 328 8.34 -19.24 19.65
C PHE A 328 8.74 -18.58 20.97
N HIS A 329 8.39 -17.31 21.16
CA HIS A 329 8.69 -16.59 22.40
C HIS A 329 8.02 -17.25 23.61
N GLU A 330 6.74 -17.62 23.51
CA GLU A 330 6.00 -18.29 24.59
C GLU A 330 6.65 -19.62 24.98
N HIS A 331 6.98 -20.45 23.99
CA HIS A 331 7.61 -21.74 24.22
C HIS A 331 9.02 -21.60 24.83
N LEU A 332 9.86 -20.73 24.28
CA LEU A 332 11.23 -20.51 24.77
C LEU A 332 11.24 -19.94 26.19
N THR A 333 10.32 -19.02 26.49
CA THR A 333 10.15 -18.48 27.86
C THR A 333 9.74 -19.58 28.83
N ARG A 334 8.81 -20.46 28.41
CA ARG A 334 8.29 -21.57 29.23
C ARG A 334 9.36 -22.62 29.55
N VAL A 335 10.25 -22.91 28.59
CA VAL A 335 11.32 -23.90 28.74
C VAL A 335 12.61 -23.30 29.32
N GLY A 336 12.73 -21.96 29.37
CA GLY A 336 13.90 -21.27 29.91
C GLY A 336 15.16 -21.41 29.04
N LYS A 337 14.99 -21.60 27.73
CA LYS A 337 16.10 -21.72 26.77
C LYS A 337 16.32 -20.40 26.02
N ALA A 338 17.57 -19.96 25.96
CA ALA A 338 17.98 -18.83 25.13
C ALA A 338 18.35 -19.33 23.72
N VAL A 339 17.37 -19.40 22.82
CA VAL A 339 17.57 -19.69 21.39
C VAL A 339 17.28 -18.42 20.61
N ASN A 340 18.20 -18.01 19.74
CA ASN A 340 17.96 -16.88 18.84
C ASN A 340 17.05 -17.32 17.69
N VAL A 341 15.92 -16.63 17.50
CA VAL A 341 14.91 -16.93 16.47
C VAL A 341 14.85 -15.77 15.50
N ARG A 342 14.95 -16.08 14.20
CA ARG A 342 14.88 -15.09 13.12
C ARG A 342 13.85 -15.50 12.10
N ILE A 343 12.83 -14.67 11.94
CA ILE A 343 11.72 -14.88 11.01
C ILE A 343 11.89 -13.91 9.85
N PHE A 344 12.25 -14.43 8.69
CA PHE A 344 12.24 -13.67 7.44
C PHE A 344 10.80 -13.58 6.97
N ALA A 345 10.28 -12.38 6.78
CA ALA A 345 8.92 -12.11 6.35
C ALA A 345 9.01 -11.32 5.05
N SER A 346 8.46 -11.85 3.96
CA SER A 346 8.67 -11.24 2.64
C SER A 346 7.40 -11.08 1.85
N ASP A 347 7.28 -9.95 1.16
CA ASP A 347 6.16 -9.64 0.27
C ASP A 347 6.63 -8.79 -0.93
N LEU A 348 5.76 -8.66 -1.93
CA LEU A 348 5.95 -7.77 -3.07
C LEU A 348 5.44 -6.35 -2.76
N HIS A 349 4.42 -6.22 -1.90
CA HIS A 349 3.76 -4.95 -1.60
C HIS A 349 4.48 -4.16 -0.49
N VAL A 350 5.08 -3.03 -0.85
CA VAL A 350 5.91 -2.22 0.05
C VAL A 350 5.07 -1.59 1.18
N ASP A 351 3.90 -1.00 0.87
CA ASP A 351 3.04 -0.38 1.90
C ASP A 351 2.60 -1.39 2.97
N SER A 352 2.30 -2.64 2.57
CA SER A 352 1.98 -3.70 3.52
C SER A 352 3.18 -4.07 4.40
N LEU A 353 4.40 -4.10 3.83
CA LEU A 353 5.62 -4.34 4.60
C LEU A 353 5.96 -3.19 5.55
N GLU A 354 5.67 -1.94 5.17
CA GLU A 354 5.82 -0.77 6.05
C GLU A 354 4.83 -0.82 7.21
N ALA A 355 3.55 -1.11 6.93
CA ALA A 355 2.54 -1.34 7.96
C ALA A 355 2.94 -2.49 8.90
N ALA A 356 3.41 -3.61 8.34
CA ALA A 356 3.92 -4.74 9.10
C ALA A 356 5.13 -4.37 9.97
N GLY A 357 6.06 -3.56 9.43
CA GLY A 357 7.25 -3.08 10.13
C GLY A 357 6.93 -2.16 11.30
N ASN A 358 5.93 -1.29 11.15
CA ASN A 358 5.40 -0.45 12.22
C ASN A 358 4.73 -1.29 13.32
N GLY A 359 4.06 -2.38 12.91
CA GLY A 359 3.44 -3.35 13.80
C GLY A 359 2.29 -2.76 14.63
N VAL A 360 1.57 -1.78 14.07
CA VAL A 360 0.42 -1.12 14.67
C VAL A 360 -0.86 -1.70 14.07
N TYR A 361 -1.77 -2.15 14.94
CA TYR A 361 -3.00 -2.83 14.57
C TYR A 361 -4.18 -2.26 15.36
N THR A 362 -5.34 -2.18 14.71
CA THR A 362 -6.59 -1.77 15.38
C THR A 362 -7.08 -2.84 16.37
N ALA A 363 -7.91 -2.49 17.36
CA ALA A 363 -8.52 -3.47 18.25
C ALA A 363 -9.31 -4.55 17.48
N SER A 364 -9.94 -4.15 16.37
CA SER A 364 -10.69 -5.04 15.48
C SER A 364 -9.83 -6.16 14.87
N ALA A 365 -8.57 -5.85 14.49
CA ALA A 365 -7.62 -6.81 13.92
C ALA A 365 -7.11 -7.81 14.97
N LEU A 366 -7.16 -7.44 16.26
CA LEU A 366 -6.79 -8.32 17.38
C LEU A 366 -7.95 -9.21 17.85
N GLY A 367 -9.13 -9.15 17.23
CA GLY A 367 -10.31 -9.90 17.66
C GLY A 367 -10.11 -11.42 17.70
N ALA A 368 -9.20 -11.97 16.88
CA ALA A 368 -8.84 -13.39 16.89
C ALA A 368 -7.72 -13.76 17.89
N VAL A 369 -7.02 -12.76 18.44
CA VAL A 369 -5.92 -12.95 19.38
C VAL A 369 -6.48 -13.13 20.80
N PRO A 370 -6.08 -14.19 21.54
CA PRO A 370 -6.47 -14.34 22.94
C PRO A 370 -6.09 -13.11 23.78
N SER A 371 -6.97 -12.66 24.67
CA SER A 371 -6.75 -11.46 25.50
C SER A 371 -5.47 -11.52 26.35
N THR A 372 -5.05 -12.73 26.75
CA THR A 372 -3.78 -12.99 27.45
C THR A 372 -2.56 -12.67 26.59
N ARG A 373 -2.60 -12.97 25.28
CA ARG A 373 -1.57 -12.61 24.31
C ARG A 373 -1.60 -11.13 23.99
N VAL A 374 -2.79 -10.53 23.86
CA VAL A 374 -2.95 -9.07 23.67
C VAL A 374 -2.27 -8.31 24.81
N ALA A 375 -2.61 -8.62 26.06
CA ALA A 375 -2.04 -7.95 27.24
C ALA A 375 -0.52 -8.12 27.38
N ARG A 376 0.06 -9.18 26.81
CA ARG A 376 1.49 -9.50 26.92
C ARG A 376 2.33 -8.96 25.77
N TYR A 377 1.82 -9.04 24.55
CA TYR A 377 2.58 -8.80 23.32
C TYR A 377 2.18 -7.54 22.58
N PHE A 378 1.18 -6.81 23.07
CA PHE A 378 0.76 -5.55 22.49
C PHE A 378 0.74 -4.45 23.55
N LYS A 379 1.31 -3.31 23.20
CA LYS A 379 1.22 -2.07 23.96
C LYS A 379 0.10 -1.24 23.35
N ARG A 380 -0.88 -0.84 24.16
CA ARG A 380 -1.91 0.10 23.72
C ARG A 380 -1.27 1.48 23.51
N LEU A 381 -1.43 2.05 22.32
CA LEU A 381 -1.01 3.41 21.98
C LEU A 381 -2.16 4.38 22.27
N ASP A 382 -3.33 4.11 21.68
CA ASP A 382 -4.56 4.88 21.81
C ASP A 382 -5.79 3.99 22.07
N ASP A 383 -6.99 4.56 22.08
CA ASP A 383 -8.24 3.83 22.39
C ASP A 383 -8.53 2.66 21.43
N ASP A 384 -8.11 2.75 20.17
CA ASP A 384 -8.31 1.68 19.16
C ASP A 384 -6.99 1.17 18.54
N GLU A 385 -5.82 1.67 18.95
CA GLU A 385 -4.52 1.29 18.35
C GLU A 385 -3.61 0.51 19.32
N TYR A 386 -3.07 -0.60 18.82
CA TYR A 386 -2.19 -1.51 19.55
C TYR A 386 -0.92 -1.76 18.76
N GLN A 387 0.23 -1.58 19.39
CA GLN A 387 1.53 -1.84 18.78
C GLN A 387 2.16 -3.10 19.34
N VAL A 388 2.69 -3.96 18.47
CA VAL A 388 3.46 -5.15 18.88
C VAL A 388 4.71 -4.71 19.65
N VAL A 389 4.96 -5.37 20.79
CA VAL A 389 6.11 -5.04 21.66
C VAL A 389 7.46 -5.26 20.96
N PRO A 390 8.49 -4.45 21.28
CA PRO A 390 9.81 -4.51 20.63
C PRO A 390 10.46 -5.90 20.64
N GLU A 391 10.24 -6.69 21.70
CA GLU A 391 10.80 -8.04 21.87
C GLU A 391 10.36 -8.95 20.73
N ILE A 392 9.07 -8.93 20.39
CA ILE A 392 8.50 -9.72 19.29
C ILE A 392 8.90 -9.13 17.93
N ARG A 393 8.89 -7.79 17.79
CA ARG A 393 9.30 -7.13 16.54
C ARG A 393 10.75 -7.43 16.16
N SER A 394 11.65 -7.50 17.14
CA SER A 394 13.08 -7.77 16.89
C SER A 394 13.35 -9.16 16.30
N MET A 395 12.42 -10.12 16.46
CA MET A 395 12.52 -11.47 15.90
C MET A 395 12.23 -11.51 14.38
N VAL A 396 11.51 -10.52 13.85
CA VAL A 396 11.01 -10.50 12.46
C VAL A 396 11.84 -9.55 11.59
N VAL A 397 12.13 -9.98 10.36
CA VAL A 397 12.82 -9.18 9.33
C VAL A 397 11.93 -9.10 8.11
N PHE A 398 11.44 -7.90 7.83
CA PHE A 398 10.67 -7.62 6.62
C PHE A 398 11.60 -7.35 5.44
N ALA A 399 11.36 -8.00 4.31
CA ALA A 399 12.13 -7.83 3.09
C ALA A 399 11.22 -7.87 1.85
N LYS A 400 11.41 -6.92 0.93
CA LYS A 400 10.77 -6.99 -0.38
C LYS A 400 11.39 -8.15 -1.18
N GLN A 401 10.57 -9.11 -1.60
CA GLN A 401 11.04 -10.28 -2.37
C GLN A 401 9.94 -10.84 -3.26
N ASN A 402 10.29 -11.14 -4.51
CA ASN A 402 9.46 -11.89 -5.43
C ASN A 402 9.73 -13.40 -5.30
N LEU A 403 8.76 -14.16 -4.78
CA LEU A 403 8.86 -15.62 -4.57
C LEU A 403 9.15 -16.42 -5.86
N ILE A 404 8.82 -15.85 -7.02
CA ILE A 404 8.91 -16.50 -8.32
C ILE A 404 10.30 -16.31 -8.95
N SER A 405 10.87 -15.11 -8.87
CA SER A 405 12.09 -14.72 -9.59
C SER A 405 13.31 -14.55 -8.70
N ASP A 406 13.12 -14.14 -7.44
CA ASP A 406 14.23 -13.79 -6.56
C ASP A 406 14.82 -15.04 -5.90
N PRO A 407 16.13 -15.05 -5.61
CA PRO A 407 16.75 -16.17 -4.93
C PRO A 407 16.16 -16.33 -3.51
N PRO A 408 15.86 -17.56 -3.06
CA PRO A 408 15.28 -17.78 -1.74
C PRO A 408 16.31 -17.64 -0.62
N PHE A 409 15.82 -17.42 0.60
CA PHE A 409 16.64 -17.64 1.80
C PHE A 409 17.01 -19.13 1.91
N THR A 410 18.18 -19.45 2.44
CA THR A 410 18.66 -20.84 2.53
C THR A 410 18.88 -21.28 3.97
N ARG A 411 18.86 -22.60 4.19
CA ARG A 411 19.05 -23.25 5.50
C ARG A 411 17.98 -22.86 6.51
N LEU A 412 16.73 -22.86 6.07
CA LEU A 412 15.56 -22.59 6.91
C LEU A 412 15.14 -23.85 7.67
N ASP A 413 14.63 -23.66 8.89
CA ASP A 413 14.09 -24.72 9.74
C ASP A 413 12.56 -24.85 9.62
N LEU A 414 11.87 -23.75 9.29
CA LEU A 414 10.42 -23.71 9.06
C LEU A 414 10.10 -22.72 7.93
N ILE A 415 9.23 -23.09 7.02
CA ILE A 415 8.63 -22.21 6.00
C ILE A 415 7.12 -22.23 6.18
N SER A 416 6.50 -21.06 6.30
CA SER A 416 5.04 -20.88 6.31
C SER A 416 4.61 -20.16 5.04
N CYS A 417 4.18 -20.90 4.03
CA CYS A 417 3.74 -20.37 2.74
C CYS A 417 2.26 -20.71 2.55
N ARG A 418 1.40 -19.96 3.21
CA ARG A 418 -0.03 -20.27 3.32
C ARG A 418 -0.86 -19.34 2.44
N ASN A 419 -1.76 -19.91 1.65
CA ASN A 419 -2.71 -19.17 0.82
C ASN A 419 -2.03 -18.20 -0.18
N VAL A 420 -0.79 -18.47 -0.57
CA VAL A 420 -0.03 -17.69 -1.56
C VAL A 420 -0.02 -18.39 -2.91
N MET A 421 0.13 -19.71 -2.94
CA MET A 421 0.24 -20.46 -4.19
C MET A 421 -1.09 -20.58 -4.92
N ILE A 422 -2.22 -20.33 -4.24
CA ILE A 422 -3.56 -20.37 -4.84
C ILE A 422 -3.74 -19.40 -6.03
N TYR A 423 -2.93 -18.32 -6.08
CA TYR A 423 -2.95 -17.32 -7.15
C TYR A 423 -2.23 -17.78 -8.42
N PHE A 424 -1.27 -18.68 -8.29
CA PHE A 424 -0.38 -19.08 -9.37
C PHE A 424 -0.99 -20.18 -10.24
N ASP A 425 -0.62 -20.19 -11.53
CA ASP A 425 -0.85 -21.34 -12.41
C ASP A 425 -0.06 -22.58 -11.95
N GLN A 426 -0.40 -23.75 -12.51
CA GLN A 426 0.19 -25.02 -12.06
C GLN A 426 1.72 -25.09 -12.27
N GLU A 427 2.24 -24.50 -13.35
CA GLU A 427 3.68 -24.49 -13.65
C GLU A 427 4.45 -23.63 -12.62
N THR A 428 3.92 -22.46 -12.31
CA THR A 428 4.48 -21.52 -11.35
C THR A 428 4.40 -22.07 -9.93
N GLN A 429 3.29 -22.74 -9.56
CA GLN A 429 3.18 -23.47 -8.30
C GLN A 429 4.32 -24.49 -8.15
N GLN A 430 4.59 -25.30 -9.19
CA GLN A 430 5.70 -26.27 -9.15
C GLN A 430 7.07 -25.59 -9.01
N ARG A 431 7.28 -24.45 -9.67
CA ARG A 431 8.52 -23.67 -9.55
C ARG A 431 8.71 -23.14 -8.13
N VAL A 432 7.67 -22.55 -7.54
CA VAL A 432 7.68 -22.06 -6.15
C VAL A 432 7.95 -23.21 -5.17
N LEU A 433 7.24 -24.32 -5.30
CA LEU A 433 7.43 -25.50 -4.45
C LEU A 433 8.87 -26.05 -4.52
N THR A 434 9.48 -26.05 -5.71
CA THR A 434 10.89 -26.43 -5.89
C THR A 434 11.83 -25.46 -5.17
N THR A 435 11.54 -24.15 -5.25
CA THR A 435 12.28 -23.10 -4.52
C THR A 435 12.16 -23.27 -3.00
N LEU A 436 10.95 -23.53 -2.48
CA LEU A 436 10.73 -23.78 -1.05
C LEU A 436 11.46 -25.05 -0.57
N HIS A 437 11.43 -26.12 -1.36
CA HIS A 437 12.17 -27.35 -1.07
C HIS A 437 13.69 -27.11 -1.03
N PHE A 438 14.24 -26.26 -1.92
CA PHE A 438 15.65 -25.88 -1.90
C PHE A 438 16.02 -25.03 -0.69
N ALA A 439 15.14 -24.10 -0.30
CA ALA A 439 15.31 -23.20 0.84
C ALA A 439 15.33 -23.93 2.19
N LEU A 440 14.50 -24.96 2.33
CA LEU A 440 14.29 -25.72 3.56
C LEU A 440 15.42 -26.73 3.82
N GLY A 441 15.93 -26.74 5.05
CA GLY A 441 16.88 -27.76 5.50
C GLY A 441 16.25 -29.15 5.65
N VAL A 442 17.05 -30.21 5.60
CA VAL A 442 16.56 -31.57 5.87
C VAL A 442 15.99 -31.66 7.28
N GLY A 443 14.80 -32.24 7.42
CA GLY A 443 14.05 -32.26 8.67
C GLY A 443 13.33 -30.94 8.98
N GLY A 444 13.50 -29.88 8.18
CA GLY A 444 12.72 -28.65 8.31
C GLY A 444 11.24 -28.89 7.98
N TYR A 445 10.39 -27.99 8.46
CA TYR A 445 8.94 -28.07 8.27
C TYR A 445 8.46 -27.09 7.19
N LEU A 446 7.54 -27.54 6.34
CA LEU A 446 6.80 -26.73 5.38
C LEU A 446 5.33 -26.70 5.80
N PHE A 447 4.80 -25.51 5.99
CA PHE A 447 3.42 -25.26 6.38
C PHE A 447 2.70 -24.53 5.24
N LEU A 448 1.66 -25.17 4.70
CA LEU A 448 0.84 -24.64 3.61
C LEU A 448 -0.60 -24.37 4.09
N GLY A 449 -1.39 -23.69 3.26
CA GLY A 449 -2.82 -23.52 3.44
C GLY A 449 -3.61 -24.80 3.11
N PRO A 450 -4.84 -24.97 3.65
CA PRO A 450 -5.64 -26.19 3.48
C PRO A 450 -6.03 -26.48 2.02
N SER A 451 -6.11 -25.43 1.18
CA SER A 451 -6.43 -25.51 -0.25
C SER A 451 -5.20 -25.73 -1.15
N GLU A 452 -4.01 -25.84 -0.58
CA GLU A 452 -2.74 -25.98 -1.30
C GLU A 452 -2.22 -27.43 -1.26
N SER A 453 -1.44 -27.80 -2.26
CA SER A 453 -0.94 -29.17 -2.46
C SER A 453 0.53 -29.16 -2.90
N LEU A 454 1.26 -30.22 -2.56
CA LEU A 454 2.65 -30.40 -2.97
C LEU A 454 2.82 -30.81 -4.45
N GLY A 455 1.72 -31.15 -5.13
CA GLY A 455 1.74 -31.61 -6.53
C GLY A 455 2.78 -32.73 -6.76
N ASP A 456 3.65 -32.54 -7.75
CA ASP A 456 4.59 -33.57 -8.22
C ASP A 456 5.78 -33.81 -7.28
N ILE A 457 6.04 -32.91 -6.31
CA ILE A 457 7.16 -33.06 -5.36
C ILE A 457 6.76 -33.72 -4.03
N GLY A 458 5.55 -34.27 -3.95
CA GLY A 458 5.00 -34.89 -2.73
C GLY A 458 5.90 -35.97 -2.12
N ASP A 459 6.64 -36.72 -2.94
CA ASP A 459 7.53 -37.81 -2.49
C ASP A 459 8.76 -37.31 -1.70
N GLU A 460 9.12 -36.04 -1.82
CA GLU A 460 10.24 -35.42 -1.09
C GLU A 460 9.87 -34.99 0.34
N PHE A 461 8.58 -35.06 0.67
CA PHE A 461 8.02 -34.62 1.93
C PHE A 461 7.33 -35.75 2.68
N GLU A 462 7.39 -35.69 4.01
CA GLU A 462 6.64 -36.56 4.90
C GLU A 462 5.50 -35.76 5.54
N SER A 463 4.28 -36.28 5.50
CA SER A 463 3.12 -35.58 6.05
C SER A 463 3.08 -35.72 7.58
N VAL A 464 3.15 -34.57 8.26
CA VAL A 464 2.99 -34.45 9.71
C VAL A 464 1.52 -34.30 10.05
N ASP A 465 0.81 -33.43 9.32
CA ASP A 465 -0.64 -33.26 9.39
C ASP A 465 -1.22 -33.11 7.99
N ARG A 466 -2.15 -34.00 7.61
CA ARG A 466 -2.78 -34.01 6.27
C ARG A 466 -3.92 -33.00 6.12
N HIS A 467 -4.58 -32.66 7.22
CA HIS A 467 -5.70 -31.72 7.23
C HIS A 467 -5.16 -30.30 7.08
N TRP A 468 -4.15 -29.93 7.88
CA TRP A 468 -3.52 -28.61 7.87
C TRP A 468 -2.31 -28.49 6.93
N LYS A 469 -2.03 -29.52 6.12
CA LYS A 469 -0.99 -29.49 5.08
C LYS A 469 0.39 -29.11 5.63
N ILE A 470 0.78 -29.77 6.73
CA ILE A 470 2.09 -29.60 7.34
C ILE A 470 2.98 -30.79 7.00
N TYR A 471 4.18 -30.50 6.52
CA TYR A 471 5.10 -31.49 5.98
C TYR A 471 6.52 -31.32 6.52
N THR A 472 7.29 -32.40 6.54
CA THR A 472 8.73 -32.40 6.87
C THR A 472 9.55 -32.79 5.64
N LYS A 473 10.62 -32.06 5.35
CA LYS A 473 11.55 -32.42 4.25
C LYS A 473 12.31 -33.70 4.58
N ARG A 474 12.25 -34.70 3.70
CA ARG A 474 12.86 -36.03 3.93
C ARG A 474 14.34 -36.09 3.59
N ARG A 475 14.74 -35.51 2.46
CA ARG A 475 16.09 -35.66 1.90
C ARG A 475 16.54 -34.40 1.16
N ASP A 476 17.84 -34.22 1.02
CA ASP A 476 18.41 -33.12 0.23
C ASP A 476 18.77 -33.62 -1.17
N VAL A 477 17.78 -33.58 -2.07
CA VAL A 477 17.98 -33.95 -3.48
C VAL A 477 17.89 -32.69 -4.33
N ARG A 478 18.83 -32.53 -5.26
CA ARG A 478 18.68 -31.54 -6.34
C ARG A 478 17.57 -32.02 -7.25
N LEU A 479 16.38 -31.45 -7.08
CA LEU A 479 15.31 -31.56 -8.06
C LEU A 479 15.84 -30.95 -9.35
N ASN A 480 16.15 -31.79 -10.34
CA ASN A 480 16.56 -31.31 -11.66
C ASN A 480 15.41 -30.48 -12.21
N ALA A 481 15.58 -29.17 -12.24
CA ALA A 481 14.70 -28.29 -12.99
C ALA A 481 14.76 -28.72 -14.46
N THR A 482 13.70 -29.38 -14.95
CA THR A 482 13.50 -29.65 -16.38
C THR A 482 13.12 -28.35 -17.11
N ILE A 483 13.89 -27.28 -16.88
CA ILE A 483 13.70 -25.99 -17.52
C ILE A 483 15.09 -25.48 -17.94
N ARG A 484 15.64 -26.13 -18.97
CA ARG A 484 16.57 -25.48 -19.89
C ARG A 484 15.82 -25.27 -21.20
N ALA A 485 15.57 -24.00 -21.49
CA ALA A 485 15.39 -23.38 -22.80
C ALA A 485 15.12 -24.32 -23.98
N ALA A 486 13.91 -24.28 -24.50
CA ALA A 486 13.64 -24.53 -25.91
C ALA A 486 12.87 -23.33 -26.48
N GLU A 487 13.63 -22.36 -26.96
CA GLU A 487 13.16 -21.50 -28.04
C GLU A 487 12.79 -22.38 -29.26
N ARG A 488 11.69 -22.00 -29.93
CA ARG A 488 11.33 -22.19 -31.34
C ARG A 488 10.35 -23.31 -31.74
N ARG A 489 9.27 -22.80 -32.35
CA ARG A 489 8.56 -23.21 -33.60
C ARG A 489 7.39 -24.19 -33.47
N GLU A 490 6.20 -23.64 -33.69
CA GLU A 490 5.21 -24.25 -34.61
C GLU A 490 5.69 -24.10 -36.08
N PRO A 491 5.11 -24.79 -37.09
CA PRO A 491 3.92 -25.67 -37.08
C PRO A 491 4.10 -27.03 -37.79
N ASP A 492 3.17 -27.96 -37.55
CA ASP A 492 2.35 -28.66 -38.57
C ASP A 492 1.93 -30.07 -38.13
N GLY A 493 0.62 -30.26 -38.06
CA GLY A 493 -0.01 -31.30 -38.86
C GLY A 493 -0.25 -32.67 -38.21
N HIS A 494 -1.55 -32.96 -38.11
CA HIS A 494 -2.18 -34.29 -38.20
C HIS A 494 -2.36 -35.07 -36.90
N SER A 495 -3.58 -34.88 -36.35
CA SER A 495 -4.38 -35.98 -35.79
C SER A 495 -4.44 -37.18 -36.75
N PRO A 496 -4.55 -38.41 -36.21
CA PRO A 496 -5.87 -39.04 -36.27
C PRO A 496 -6.28 -39.78 -34.97
N ILE A 497 -7.41 -39.33 -34.41
CA ILE A 497 -8.65 -40.08 -34.17
C ILE A 497 -8.51 -41.62 -34.04
N LEU A 498 -8.87 -42.21 -32.88
CA LEU A 498 -10.11 -43.01 -32.72
C LEU A 498 -10.38 -43.51 -31.28
N HIS A 499 -11.59 -43.15 -30.82
CA HIS A 499 -12.50 -43.85 -29.89
C HIS A 499 -12.06 -45.16 -29.22
N TRP A 500 -12.22 -45.21 -27.90
CA TRP A 500 -13.21 -46.11 -27.30
C TRP A 500 -13.83 -45.48 -26.03
N ALA A 501 -15.15 -45.35 -26.05
CA ALA A 501 -15.95 -45.29 -24.84
C ALA A 501 -16.13 -46.73 -24.34
N GLN A 502 -15.90 -46.98 -23.04
CA GLN A 502 -16.74 -47.84 -22.18
C GLN A 502 -16.08 -48.09 -20.82
N ARG A 503 -16.94 -48.36 -19.84
CA ARG A 503 -16.67 -48.92 -18.50
C ARG A 503 -16.19 -47.94 -17.43
N THR A 504 -17.17 -47.20 -16.94
CA THR A 504 -17.40 -47.04 -15.51
C THR A 504 -17.32 -48.39 -14.78
N GLN A 505 -16.23 -48.61 -14.04
CA GLN A 505 -16.20 -49.44 -12.85
C GLN A 505 -15.28 -48.77 -11.83
N PRO A 506 -15.79 -48.28 -10.69
CA PRO A 506 -14.95 -47.89 -9.57
C PRO A 506 -14.40 -49.17 -8.92
N ARG A 507 -13.09 -49.40 -9.03
CA ARG A 507 -12.40 -50.44 -8.26
C ARG A 507 -12.01 -49.90 -6.89
N HIS A 508 -12.75 -50.37 -5.89
CA HIS A 508 -12.32 -50.78 -4.54
C HIS A 508 -11.37 -49.88 -3.73
N LEU A 509 -11.97 -49.20 -2.75
CA LEU A 509 -11.34 -48.69 -1.52
C LEU A 509 -11.03 -49.84 -0.53
N ALA A 510 -9.95 -49.63 0.23
CA ALA A 510 -9.78 -49.99 1.64
C ALA A 510 -10.21 -51.41 2.06
N GLY A 511 -9.37 -52.39 1.78
CA GLY A 511 -9.54 -53.75 2.30
C GLY A 511 -8.86 -53.94 3.66
N ARG A 512 -9.60 -53.78 4.77
CA ARG A 512 -9.67 -54.85 5.79
C ARG A 512 -10.77 -54.77 6.87
N ASP A 513 -11.44 -53.64 7.14
CA ASP A 513 -12.46 -53.61 8.23
C ASP A 513 -13.93 -53.36 7.80
N ILE A 514 -14.20 -52.98 6.55
CA ILE A 514 -15.58 -52.69 6.07
C ILE A 514 -16.42 -53.98 5.83
N SER A 515 -15.76 -55.13 5.69
CA SER A 515 -16.44 -56.42 5.44
C SER A 515 -17.19 -56.95 6.67
N ILE A 516 -16.73 -56.66 7.88
CA ILE A 516 -17.33 -57.18 9.11
C ILE A 516 -18.58 -56.39 9.50
N LEU A 517 -18.55 -55.06 9.38
CA LEU A 517 -19.70 -54.20 9.70
C LEU A 517 -20.90 -54.51 8.79
N ARG A 518 -20.68 -54.69 7.48
CA ARG A 518 -21.75 -55.13 6.56
C ARG A 518 -22.26 -56.55 6.85
N THR A 519 -21.43 -57.41 7.46
CA THR A 519 -21.85 -58.75 7.86
C THR A 519 -22.68 -58.71 9.15
N TYR A 520 -22.35 -57.80 10.09
CA TYR A 520 -23.16 -57.54 11.28
C TYR A 520 -24.54 -56.98 10.91
N ASP A 521 -24.63 -56.04 9.96
CA ASP A 521 -25.92 -55.51 9.51
C ASP A 521 -26.82 -56.63 8.96
N VAL A 522 -26.28 -57.55 8.16
CA VAL A 522 -27.03 -58.69 7.60
C VAL A 522 -27.42 -59.73 8.67
N LEU A 523 -26.59 -59.94 9.70
CA LEU A 523 -26.91 -60.84 10.81
C LEU A 523 -27.96 -60.25 11.75
N LEU A 524 -27.88 -58.95 12.05
CA LEU A 524 -28.86 -58.24 12.86
C LEU A 524 -30.24 -58.27 12.20
N ASP A 525 -30.31 -58.09 10.88
CA ASP A 525 -31.58 -58.11 10.13
C ASP A 525 -32.24 -59.51 10.09
N ARG A 526 -31.44 -60.58 10.22
CA ARG A 526 -31.93 -61.98 10.15
C ARG A 526 -32.29 -62.61 11.49
N PHE A 527 -31.68 -62.17 12.60
CA PHE A 527 -31.78 -62.85 13.90
C PHE A 527 -32.37 -61.99 15.02
N VAL A 528 -32.53 -60.67 14.85
CA VAL A 528 -33.14 -59.79 15.86
C VAL A 528 -34.65 -59.69 15.64
N PRO A 529 -35.51 -59.82 16.69
CA PRO A 529 -36.94 -59.56 16.58
C PRO A 529 -37.23 -58.12 16.11
N PRO A 530 -38.43 -57.81 15.56
CA PRO A 530 -38.79 -56.44 15.20
C PRO A 530 -38.57 -55.49 16.38
N ALA A 531 -37.65 -54.53 16.23
CA ALA A 531 -37.25 -53.66 17.33
C ALA A 531 -36.97 -52.23 16.88
N VAL A 532 -37.08 -51.30 17.83
CA VAL A 532 -36.91 -49.87 17.62
C VAL A 532 -36.03 -49.30 18.73
N LEU A 533 -35.00 -48.56 18.35
CA LEU A 533 -34.07 -47.89 19.25
C LEU A 533 -34.39 -46.40 19.35
N VAL A 534 -34.51 -45.89 20.56
CA VAL A 534 -34.84 -44.48 20.83
C VAL A 534 -33.88 -43.88 21.85
N ASP A 535 -33.65 -42.58 21.75
CA ASP A 535 -32.83 -41.84 22.73
C ASP A 535 -33.64 -41.43 23.99
N ALA A 536 -32.97 -40.80 24.95
CA ALA A 536 -33.55 -40.32 26.21
C ALA A 536 -34.73 -39.34 26.02
N ASN A 537 -34.78 -38.63 24.88
CA ASN A 537 -35.84 -37.68 24.55
C ASN A 537 -36.97 -38.31 23.73
N GLY A 538 -36.91 -39.64 23.50
CA GLY A 538 -37.88 -40.39 22.72
C GLY A 538 -37.78 -40.18 21.21
N ARG A 539 -36.64 -39.72 20.70
CA ARG A 539 -36.40 -39.63 19.25
C ARG A 539 -35.95 -40.98 18.70
N LEU A 540 -36.49 -41.36 17.56
CA LEU A 540 -36.13 -42.57 16.83
C LEU A 540 -34.68 -42.50 16.33
N VAL A 541 -33.82 -43.41 16.80
CA VAL A 541 -32.40 -43.49 16.42
C VAL A 541 -32.18 -44.53 15.33
N HIS A 542 -32.80 -45.71 15.47
CA HIS A 542 -32.66 -46.80 14.51
C HIS A 542 -33.83 -47.79 14.58
N THR A 543 -34.13 -48.45 13.47
CA THR A 543 -35.12 -49.54 13.41
C THR A 543 -34.42 -50.83 12.99
N PHE A 544 -34.63 -51.91 13.73
CA PHE A 544 -34.07 -53.23 13.43
C PHE A 544 -35.15 -54.17 12.87
N ASN A 545 -34.83 -54.90 11.80
CA ASN A 545 -35.74 -55.81 11.12
C ASN A 545 -37.06 -55.10 10.75
N ARG A 546 -38.19 -55.80 10.69
CA ARG A 546 -39.55 -55.29 10.46
C ARG A 546 -40.09 -54.38 11.59
N GLY A 547 -39.24 -53.76 12.41
CA GLY A 547 -39.65 -52.81 13.46
C GLY A 547 -40.42 -51.59 12.90
N ALA A 548 -40.20 -51.24 11.63
CA ALA A 548 -40.95 -50.21 10.92
C ALA A 548 -42.44 -50.57 10.70
N ASP A 549 -42.84 -51.85 10.72
CA ASP A 549 -44.23 -52.27 10.52
C ASP A 549 -45.17 -51.79 11.66
N TYR A 550 -44.61 -51.46 12.82
CA TYR A 550 -45.33 -50.94 13.98
C TYR A 550 -45.28 -49.41 14.07
N LEU A 551 -44.68 -48.74 13.07
CA LEU A 551 -44.63 -47.29 12.95
C LEU A 551 -45.59 -46.80 11.85
N GLN A 552 -46.39 -45.79 12.16
CA GLN A 552 -47.36 -45.18 11.26
C GLN A 552 -47.02 -43.70 11.05
N ALA A 553 -46.66 -43.33 9.82
CA ALA A 553 -46.46 -41.93 9.46
C ALA A 553 -47.81 -41.17 9.46
N ARG A 554 -47.92 -40.11 10.27
CA ARG A 554 -49.09 -39.20 10.24
C ARG A 554 -48.94 -38.19 9.10
N ALA A 555 -50.05 -37.84 8.46
CA ALA A 555 -50.08 -36.70 7.53
C ALA A 555 -49.98 -35.39 8.32
N GLY A 556 -48.84 -34.70 8.20
CA GLY A 556 -48.52 -33.48 8.96
C GLY A 556 -47.00 -33.24 9.04
N ALA A 557 -46.57 -32.27 9.87
CA ALA A 557 -45.16 -31.98 10.05
C ALA A 557 -44.38 -33.21 10.54
N ALA A 558 -43.22 -33.49 9.94
CA ALA A 558 -42.43 -34.69 10.22
C ALA A 558 -41.88 -34.66 11.66
N SER A 559 -42.41 -35.52 12.53
CA SER A 559 -41.89 -35.75 13.89
C SER A 559 -41.09 -37.05 13.92
N LEU A 560 -39.88 -37.01 14.49
CA LEU A 560 -39.07 -38.19 14.75
C LEU A 560 -39.29 -38.77 16.16
N ASN A 561 -40.31 -38.29 16.89
CA ASN A 561 -40.63 -38.79 18.22
C ASN A 561 -41.39 -40.13 18.13
N ILE A 562 -40.93 -41.14 18.87
CA ILE A 562 -41.50 -42.48 18.86
C ILE A 562 -42.98 -42.51 19.28
N LEU A 563 -43.41 -41.61 20.16
CA LEU A 563 -44.82 -41.54 20.60
C LEU A 563 -45.75 -40.98 19.52
N ASP A 564 -45.20 -40.26 18.54
CA ASP A 564 -45.94 -39.76 17.38
C ASP A 564 -45.87 -40.71 16.19
N LEU A 565 -44.83 -41.55 16.14
CA LEU A 565 -44.57 -42.50 15.07
C LEU A 565 -45.12 -43.91 15.35
N VAL A 566 -45.29 -44.34 16.60
CA VAL A 566 -45.79 -45.69 16.91
C VAL A 566 -47.30 -45.81 16.73
N HIS A 567 -47.80 -47.00 16.37
CA HIS A 567 -49.24 -47.26 16.23
C HIS A 567 -50.04 -46.82 17.48
N PRO A 568 -51.23 -46.19 17.33
CA PRO A 568 -52.00 -45.67 18.46
C PRO A 568 -52.24 -46.67 19.60
N ASP A 569 -52.50 -47.94 19.25
CA ASP A 569 -52.73 -49.03 20.21
C ASP A 569 -51.49 -49.41 21.03
N LEU A 570 -50.29 -49.09 20.54
CA LEU A 570 -49.01 -49.35 21.21
C LEU A 570 -48.48 -48.13 21.99
N ARG A 571 -49.03 -46.94 21.76
CA ARG A 571 -48.54 -45.67 22.33
C ARG A 571 -48.51 -45.67 23.86
N MET A 572 -49.54 -46.22 24.51
CA MET A 572 -49.64 -46.27 25.97
C MET A 572 -48.62 -47.24 26.58
N ALA A 573 -48.40 -48.39 25.93
CA ALA A 573 -47.42 -49.38 26.38
C ALA A 573 -45.99 -48.87 26.21
N VAL A 574 -45.70 -48.15 25.11
CA VAL A 574 -44.40 -47.52 24.87
C VAL A 574 -44.14 -46.34 25.83
N SER A 575 -45.13 -45.45 26.06
CA SER A 575 -44.94 -44.29 26.94
C SER A 575 -44.75 -44.68 28.41
N THR A 576 -45.60 -45.56 28.93
CA THR A 576 -45.49 -46.04 30.32
C THR A 576 -44.30 -46.99 30.50
N GLY A 577 -43.96 -47.78 29.48
CA GLY A 577 -42.78 -48.63 29.45
C GLY A 577 -41.47 -47.86 29.52
N MET A 578 -41.32 -46.78 28.74
CA MET A 578 -40.13 -45.92 28.79
C MET A 578 -40.00 -45.20 30.14
N GLN A 579 -41.10 -44.68 30.70
CA GLN A 579 -41.08 -44.00 32.01
C GLN A 579 -40.72 -44.94 33.17
N ARG A 580 -41.21 -46.19 33.15
CA ARG A 580 -40.88 -47.21 34.17
C ARG A 580 -39.47 -47.76 33.97
N ALA A 581 -39.06 -48.07 32.74
CA ALA A 581 -37.71 -48.55 32.44
C ALA A 581 -36.63 -47.52 32.83
N ALA A 582 -36.93 -46.22 32.71
CA ALA A 582 -36.04 -45.13 33.16
C ALA A 582 -35.89 -45.03 34.69
N LYS A 583 -36.94 -45.36 35.46
CA LYS A 583 -36.90 -45.29 36.94
C LYS A 583 -36.38 -46.56 37.62
N GLU A 584 -36.68 -47.72 37.04
CA GLU A 584 -36.46 -49.02 37.69
C GLU A 584 -35.26 -49.80 37.11
N SER A 585 -34.61 -49.29 36.04
CA SER A 585 -33.48 -49.91 35.33
C SER A 585 -33.66 -51.40 35.02
N ASN A 586 -34.90 -51.81 34.72
CA ASN A 586 -35.28 -53.19 34.53
C ASN A 586 -36.19 -53.34 33.30
N ILE A 587 -36.25 -54.54 32.74
CA ILE A 587 -37.03 -54.85 31.55
C ILE A 587 -38.54 -54.79 31.87
N VAL A 588 -39.27 -53.91 31.19
CA VAL A 588 -40.74 -53.78 31.33
C VAL A 588 -41.44 -54.54 30.20
N ARG A 589 -42.36 -55.44 30.55
CA ARG A 589 -43.09 -56.30 29.58
C ARG A 589 -44.58 -56.04 29.62
N TYR A 590 -45.16 -55.74 28.46
CA TYR A 590 -46.61 -55.64 28.25
C TYR A 590 -47.05 -56.72 27.26
N GLY A 591 -47.94 -57.62 27.68
CA GLY A 591 -48.48 -58.70 26.85
C GLY A 591 -49.91 -58.43 26.40
N GLY A 592 -50.31 -59.02 25.28
CA GLY A 592 -51.72 -59.09 24.86
C GLY A 592 -52.26 -57.86 24.13
N ILE A 593 -51.41 -57.01 23.55
CA ILE A 593 -51.85 -55.79 22.87
C ILE A 593 -52.38 -56.17 21.48
N ARG A 594 -53.66 -55.91 21.22
CA ARG A 594 -54.24 -56.07 19.87
C ARG A 594 -53.89 -54.84 19.04
N VAL A 595 -53.17 -55.05 17.95
CA VAL A 595 -52.73 -53.99 17.03
C VAL A 595 -53.35 -54.26 15.66
N ARG A 596 -54.12 -53.30 15.16
CA ARG A 596 -54.75 -53.38 13.84
C ARG A 596 -53.92 -52.62 12.81
N LEU A 597 -53.08 -53.32 12.05
CA LEU A 597 -52.15 -52.70 11.09
C LEU A 597 -52.85 -52.30 9.78
N THR A 598 -53.91 -53.02 9.39
CA THR A 598 -54.82 -52.70 8.27
C THR A 598 -56.24 -53.23 8.59
N ASP A 599 -57.28 -52.83 7.84
CA ASP A 599 -58.68 -53.22 8.12
C ASP A 599 -58.92 -54.75 8.20
N ASP A 600 -58.03 -55.58 7.63
CA ASP A 600 -58.10 -57.06 7.64
C ASP A 600 -56.92 -57.75 8.40
N ASP A 601 -55.99 -57.03 9.03
CA ASP A 601 -54.82 -57.62 9.74
C ASP A 601 -54.76 -57.16 11.20
N GLU A 602 -55.35 -57.96 12.11
CA GLU A 602 -55.32 -57.77 13.56
C GLU A 602 -54.36 -58.77 14.21
N ARG A 603 -53.35 -58.26 14.92
CA ARG A 603 -52.28 -59.06 15.54
C ARG A 603 -52.21 -58.85 17.04
N ILE A 604 -51.89 -59.91 17.78
CA ILE A 604 -51.59 -59.80 19.21
C ILE A 604 -50.08 -59.67 19.36
N VAL A 605 -49.63 -58.51 19.83
CA VAL A 605 -48.23 -58.13 20.00
C VAL A 605 -47.89 -58.05 21.49
N ARG A 606 -46.72 -58.57 21.84
CA ARG A 606 -46.08 -58.34 23.14
C ARG A 606 -45.00 -57.28 22.94
N ALA A 607 -45.09 -56.18 23.69
CA ALA A 607 -44.10 -55.12 23.67
C ALA A 607 -43.19 -55.23 24.90
N MET A 608 -41.88 -55.13 24.69
CA MET A 608 -40.88 -55.12 25.74
C MET A 608 -40.01 -53.88 25.60
N VAL A 609 -39.82 -53.15 26.70
CA VAL A 609 -38.98 -51.94 26.74
C VAL A 609 -37.82 -52.19 27.70
N GLU A 610 -36.60 -52.01 27.20
CA GLU A 610 -35.36 -52.21 27.94
C GLU A 610 -34.48 -50.96 27.83
N THR A 611 -33.80 -50.58 28.91
CA THR A 611 -32.78 -49.54 28.91
C THR A 611 -31.42 -50.17 28.65
N LEU A 612 -30.64 -49.62 27.72
CA LEU A 612 -29.32 -50.14 27.34
C LEU A 612 -28.17 -49.55 28.19
N GLY A 613 -28.48 -48.78 29.23
CA GLY A 613 -27.51 -48.11 30.10
C GLY A 613 -26.80 -46.92 29.43
N GLN A 614 -26.01 -46.17 30.21
CA GLN A 614 -25.22 -45.04 29.70
C GLN A 614 -23.95 -45.54 28.99
N GLN A 615 -23.84 -45.28 27.69
CA GLN A 615 -22.60 -45.45 26.92
C GLN A 615 -22.36 -44.18 26.11
N ASN A 616 -21.20 -43.54 26.31
CA ASN A 616 -20.77 -42.33 25.59
C ASN A 616 -21.85 -41.24 25.41
N GLY A 617 -22.42 -40.75 26.51
CA GLY A 617 -23.12 -39.46 26.54
C GLY A 617 -24.64 -39.45 26.32
N GLY A 618 -25.32 -40.61 26.35
CA GLY A 618 -26.79 -40.65 26.32
C GLY A 618 -27.38 -41.96 26.84
N GLU A 619 -28.60 -41.91 27.39
CA GLU A 619 -29.43 -43.09 27.69
C GLU A 619 -30.22 -43.49 26.44
N TYR A 620 -30.27 -44.79 26.15
CA TYR A 620 -30.99 -45.35 25.02
C TYR A 620 -31.98 -46.42 25.48
N PHE A 621 -33.16 -46.44 24.87
CA PHE A 621 -34.17 -47.46 25.10
C PHE A 621 -34.36 -48.32 23.85
N LEU A 622 -34.39 -49.64 24.05
CA LEU A 622 -34.73 -50.62 23.03
C LEU A 622 -36.15 -51.11 23.25
N ILE A 623 -37.00 -50.98 22.22
CA ILE A 623 -38.39 -51.42 22.21
C ILE A 623 -38.49 -52.62 21.28
N LEU A 624 -38.84 -53.79 21.81
CA LEU A 624 -38.99 -55.04 21.07
C LEU A 624 -40.47 -55.39 20.91
N PHE A 625 -40.85 -55.85 19.72
CA PHE A 625 -42.19 -56.32 19.38
C PHE A 625 -42.16 -57.80 19.02
N GLU A 626 -42.74 -58.64 19.87
CA GLU A 626 -42.88 -60.08 19.63
C GLU A 626 -44.34 -60.41 19.25
N GLU A 627 -44.54 -61.06 18.10
CA GLU A 627 -45.86 -61.50 17.64
C GLU A 627 -46.25 -62.82 18.32
N ALA A 628 -47.37 -62.81 19.07
CA ALA A 628 -47.78 -63.96 19.88
C ALA A 628 -48.76 -64.92 19.16
N HIS A 629 -49.63 -64.43 18.26
CA HIS A 629 -50.47 -65.21 17.31
C HIS A 629 -51.31 -64.26 16.42
N ARG A 630 -51.64 -64.67 15.18
CA ARG A 630 -52.66 -64.01 14.33
C ARG A 630 -54.06 -64.44 14.74
N VAL A 631 -54.97 -63.48 14.91
CA VAL A 631 -56.38 -63.80 15.14
C VAL A 631 -56.98 -64.22 13.79
N THR A 632 -57.33 -65.50 13.64
CA THR A 632 -58.09 -65.97 12.48
C THR A 632 -59.57 -65.73 12.71
N ALA A 633 -60.28 -65.39 11.63
CA ALA A 633 -61.68 -65.00 11.62
C ALA A 633 -62.62 -66.19 11.89
N GLU A 634 -62.66 -66.71 13.11
CA GLU A 634 -63.71 -67.64 13.56
C GLU A 634 -64.23 -67.40 14.99
N ASP A 635 -63.58 -66.56 15.81
CA ASP A 635 -64.08 -66.23 17.15
C ASP A 635 -64.77 -64.86 17.21
N LYS A 636 -66.00 -64.79 16.69
CA LYS A 636 -66.96 -63.72 17.01
C LYS A 636 -68.32 -64.33 17.35
N ALA A 637 -68.56 -64.62 18.62
CA ALA A 637 -69.91 -64.64 19.18
C ALA A 637 -69.88 -64.31 20.69
N PRO A 638 -70.81 -63.48 21.19
CA PRO A 638 -70.86 -63.03 22.57
C PRO A 638 -71.76 -63.93 23.42
N VAL A 639 -71.51 -64.03 24.74
CA VAL A 639 -72.49 -64.27 25.83
C VAL A 639 -71.71 -64.47 27.15
N THR A 640 -71.71 -63.46 28.01
CA THR A 640 -72.50 -63.35 29.27
C THR A 640 -72.13 -64.32 30.40
N SER A 641 -71.72 -63.70 31.51
CA SER A 641 -71.96 -64.05 32.92
C SER A 641 -71.29 -65.26 33.57
N LEU A 642 -70.54 -64.91 34.62
CA LEU A 642 -70.49 -65.54 35.95
C LEU A 642 -69.83 -66.92 36.07
N SER A 643 -68.63 -66.93 36.67
CA SER A 643 -68.46 -67.19 38.12
C SER A 643 -67.02 -67.61 38.39
N SER A 644 -66.38 -66.98 39.38
CA SER A 644 -65.32 -67.58 40.21
C SER A 644 -64.93 -66.59 41.32
N GLU A 645 -65.51 -66.77 42.50
CA GLU A 645 -64.79 -66.52 43.74
C GLU A 645 -63.70 -67.60 43.87
N SER A 646 -62.43 -67.23 43.76
CA SER A 646 -61.38 -67.61 44.72
C SER A 646 -59.97 -67.18 44.31
N MET A 647 -59.43 -66.32 45.17
CA MET A 647 -58.06 -66.30 45.71
C MET A 647 -56.88 -65.89 44.81
N LEU A 648 -56.42 -64.66 45.11
CA LEU A 648 -55.06 -64.23 45.50
C LEU A 648 -54.31 -63.22 44.58
N VAL A 649 -54.31 -61.98 45.08
CA VAL A 649 -53.21 -60.99 45.18
C VAL A 649 -53.15 -59.84 44.14
N GLU A 650 -53.62 -58.69 44.65
CA GLU A 650 -53.11 -57.29 44.56
C GLU A 650 -53.01 -56.56 43.22
N ALA A 651 -54.05 -55.78 42.92
CA ALA A 651 -53.96 -54.42 42.38
C ALA A 651 -55.12 -53.57 42.93
N THR A 652 -54.82 -52.53 43.70
CA THR A 652 -55.80 -51.59 44.26
C THR A 652 -56.04 -50.41 43.34
N ASP A 653 -57.20 -50.39 42.68
CA ASP A 653 -57.91 -49.16 42.29
C ASP A 653 -58.61 -48.60 43.55
N LEU A 654 -58.58 -47.28 43.74
CA LEU A 654 -59.26 -46.60 44.86
C LEU A 654 -60.17 -45.49 44.34
N ASP A 655 -61.45 -45.63 44.70
CA ASP A 655 -62.62 -44.87 44.26
C ASP A 655 -62.86 -43.63 45.15
N LEU A 656 -63.28 -42.51 44.54
CA LEU A 656 -63.00 -41.13 44.98
C LEU A 656 -64.04 -40.49 45.94
N ALA A 657 -64.99 -41.24 46.51
CA ALA A 657 -66.22 -40.64 47.06
C ALA A 657 -66.30 -40.54 48.61
N ALA A 658 -65.35 -41.06 49.38
CA ALA A 658 -65.50 -41.19 50.85
C ALA A 658 -64.66 -40.21 51.72
N VAL A 659 -63.83 -39.33 51.14
CA VAL A 659 -62.83 -38.53 51.89
C VAL A 659 -63.25 -37.06 52.13
N HIS A 660 -64.35 -36.58 51.54
CA HIS A 660 -64.68 -35.15 51.54
C HIS A 660 -65.24 -34.57 52.86
N GLY A 661 -65.71 -35.40 53.80
CA GLY A 661 -66.35 -34.91 55.03
C GLY A 661 -65.38 -34.43 56.12
N GLU A 662 -64.20 -35.03 56.22
CA GLU A 662 -63.25 -34.77 57.32
C GLU A 662 -62.23 -33.67 56.98
N HIS A 663 -62.11 -33.31 55.69
CA HIS A 663 -61.15 -32.31 55.20
C HIS A 663 -61.61 -30.86 55.46
N VAL A 664 -62.92 -30.60 55.46
CA VAL A 664 -63.48 -29.25 55.60
C VAL A 664 -63.26 -28.68 57.00
N ALA A 665 -63.37 -29.50 58.04
CA ALA A 665 -63.16 -29.07 59.42
C ALA A 665 -61.68 -28.71 59.72
N ARG A 666 -60.73 -29.33 59.00
CA ARG A 666 -59.30 -29.03 59.13
C ARG A 666 -58.93 -27.69 58.48
N LEU A 667 -59.55 -27.37 57.34
CA LEU A 667 -59.31 -26.13 56.58
C LEU A 667 -59.75 -24.88 57.36
N GLU A 668 -60.84 -24.94 58.13
CA GLU A 668 -61.32 -23.79 58.90
C GLU A 668 -60.37 -23.40 60.04
N GLN A 669 -59.69 -24.39 60.63
CA GLN A 669 -58.72 -24.17 61.71
C GLN A 669 -57.39 -23.65 61.16
N GLU A 670 -56.98 -24.14 59.98
CA GLU A 670 -55.81 -23.67 59.25
C GLU A 670 -55.97 -22.21 58.80
N LEU A 671 -57.17 -21.86 58.29
CA LEU A 671 -57.52 -20.50 57.85
C LEU A 671 -57.32 -19.46 58.97
N ARG A 672 -57.68 -19.83 60.20
CA ARG A 672 -57.60 -18.93 61.36
C ARG A 672 -56.15 -18.66 61.76
N TYR A 673 -55.29 -19.68 61.70
CA TYR A 673 -53.85 -19.55 61.95
C TYR A 673 -53.15 -18.71 60.88
N THR A 674 -53.48 -18.91 59.59
CA THR A 674 -52.93 -18.08 58.50
C THR A 674 -53.25 -16.60 58.64
N LYS A 675 -54.41 -16.25 59.20
CA LYS A 675 -54.81 -14.84 59.32
C LYS A 675 -53.97 -14.08 60.35
N GLU A 676 -53.68 -14.71 61.48
CA GLU A 676 -52.81 -14.15 62.52
C GLU A 676 -51.36 -14.07 62.04
N TYR A 677 -50.89 -15.10 61.32
CA TYR A 677 -49.57 -15.07 60.68
C TYR A 677 -49.46 -13.96 59.62
N LEU A 678 -50.48 -13.78 58.79
CA LEU A 678 -50.50 -12.75 57.75
C LEU A 678 -50.36 -11.35 58.37
N GLN A 679 -51.03 -11.11 59.49
CA GLN A 679 -50.98 -9.81 60.14
C GLN A 679 -49.59 -9.49 60.70
N ALA A 680 -48.90 -10.47 61.29
CA ALA A 680 -47.51 -10.31 61.71
C ALA A 680 -46.57 -10.04 60.53
N THR A 681 -46.75 -10.74 59.40
CA THR A 681 -45.92 -10.51 58.20
C THR A 681 -46.16 -9.14 57.57
N VAL A 682 -47.36 -8.57 57.69
CA VAL A 682 -47.65 -7.22 57.17
C VAL A 682 -46.88 -6.17 57.98
N GLU A 683 -46.85 -6.29 59.31
CA GLU A 683 -46.10 -5.37 60.17
C GLU A 683 -44.58 -5.46 59.90
N GLU A 684 -44.03 -6.66 59.68
CA GLU A 684 -42.64 -6.84 59.26
C GLU A 684 -42.36 -6.30 57.84
N LEU A 685 -43.34 -6.40 56.93
CA LEU A 685 -43.22 -5.82 55.59
C LEU A 685 -43.23 -4.30 55.62
N GLU A 686 -44.04 -3.68 56.47
CA GLU A 686 -44.09 -2.23 56.63
C GLU A 686 -42.76 -1.69 57.15
N THR A 687 -42.15 -2.31 58.16
CA THR A 687 -40.84 -1.90 58.67
C THR A 687 -39.74 -2.12 57.64
N SER A 688 -39.75 -3.25 56.93
CA SER A 688 -38.81 -3.49 55.84
C SER A 688 -38.97 -2.48 54.70
N ASN A 689 -40.19 -1.99 54.45
CA ASN A 689 -40.44 -1.01 53.41
C ASN A 689 -39.92 0.39 53.80
N GLU A 690 -40.03 0.77 55.07
CA GLU A 690 -39.43 2.01 55.58
C GLU A 690 -37.90 1.97 55.51
N GLU A 691 -37.27 0.85 55.89
CA GLU A 691 -35.82 0.67 55.74
C GLU A 691 -35.40 0.70 54.27
N LEU A 692 -36.16 0.04 53.38
CA LEU A 692 -35.91 0.10 51.94
C LEU A 692 -36.01 1.52 51.40
N GLN A 693 -37.00 2.29 51.83
CA GLN A 693 -37.16 3.67 51.39
C GLN A 693 -35.96 4.54 51.83
N ALA A 694 -35.49 4.37 53.07
CA ALA A 694 -34.29 5.05 53.56
C ALA A 694 -33.03 4.66 52.76
N THR A 695 -32.85 3.37 52.46
CA THR A 695 -31.71 2.92 51.63
C THR A 695 -31.79 3.47 50.20
N ASN A 696 -33.00 3.68 49.69
CA ASN A 696 -33.20 4.23 48.35
C ASN A 696 -32.84 5.73 48.30
N GLU A 697 -33.14 6.48 49.36
CA GLU A 697 -32.72 7.89 49.49
C GLU A 697 -31.19 8.02 49.59
N GLU A 698 -30.53 7.17 50.38
CA GLU A 698 -29.05 7.14 50.42
C GLU A 698 -28.44 6.73 49.08
N LEU A 699 -29.04 5.76 48.38
CA LEU A 699 -28.61 5.36 47.04
C LEU A 699 -28.79 6.50 46.02
N MET A 700 -29.88 7.26 46.08
CA MET A 700 -30.07 8.42 45.20
C MET A 700 -29.01 9.49 45.46
N ALA A 701 -28.70 9.80 46.72
CA ALA A 701 -27.65 10.74 47.07
C ALA A 701 -26.26 10.29 46.58
N ALA A 702 -25.92 9.01 46.78
CA ALA A 702 -24.68 8.45 46.27
C ALA A 702 -24.61 8.47 44.74
N ASN A 703 -25.75 8.31 44.06
CA ASN A 703 -25.83 8.36 42.61
C ASN A 703 -25.64 9.79 42.07
N GLU A 704 -26.16 10.81 42.75
CA GLU A 704 -25.90 12.23 42.41
C GLU A 704 -24.42 12.59 42.58
N GLU A 705 -23.77 12.11 43.65
CA GLU A 705 -22.33 12.31 43.86
C GLU A 705 -21.48 11.58 42.79
N LEU A 706 -21.87 10.35 42.43
CA LEU A 706 -21.25 9.63 41.32
C LEU A 706 -21.46 10.31 39.97
N GLN A 707 -22.62 10.93 39.75
CA GLN A 707 -22.88 11.68 38.52
C GLN A 707 -21.98 12.93 38.45
N SER A 708 -21.84 13.66 39.56
CA SER A 708 -20.97 14.84 39.63
C SER A 708 -19.49 14.47 39.39
N THR A 709 -19.01 13.37 39.96
CA THR A 709 -17.62 12.92 39.73
C THR A 709 -17.40 12.42 38.30
N ASN A 710 -18.41 11.82 37.66
CA ASN A 710 -18.36 11.49 36.23
C ASN A 710 -18.29 12.74 35.35
N GLU A 711 -19.02 13.81 35.68
CA GLU A 711 -18.97 15.08 34.94
C GLU A 711 -17.58 15.73 35.05
N GLU A 712 -16.96 15.74 36.24
CA GLU A 712 -15.58 16.23 36.40
C GLU A 712 -14.56 15.38 35.63
N LEU A 713 -14.68 14.05 35.67
CA LEU A 713 -13.81 13.15 34.91
C LEU A 713 -13.96 13.35 33.40
N HIS A 714 -15.18 13.59 32.92
CA HIS A 714 -15.42 13.92 31.51
C HIS A 714 -14.72 15.22 31.11
N SER A 715 -14.78 16.27 31.95
CA SER A 715 -14.08 17.53 31.69
C SER A 715 -12.55 17.36 31.63
N VAL A 716 -11.97 16.61 32.55
CA VAL A 716 -10.50 16.36 32.56
C VAL A 716 -10.07 15.54 31.34
N ASN A 717 -10.89 14.57 30.93
CA ASN A 717 -10.64 13.82 29.71
C ASN A 717 -10.66 14.72 28.47
N GLU A 718 -11.61 15.65 28.34
CA GLU A 718 -11.64 16.59 27.22
C GLU A 718 -10.39 17.48 27.13
N GLU A 719 -9.88 17.96 28.27
CA GLU A 719 -8.61 18.71 28.31
C GLU A 719 -7.43 17.85 27.88
N LEU A 720 -7.33 16.60 28.37
CA LEU A 720 -6.26 15.67 27.99
C LEU A 720 -6.29 15.33 26.50
N TYR A 721 -7.47 15.11 25.92
CA TYR A 721 -7.61 14.88 24.48
C TYR A 721 -7.13 16.08 23.66
N THR A 722 -7.40 17.30 24.13
CA THR A 722 -6.95 18.52 23.46
C THR A 722 -5.42 18.64 23.48
N VAL A 723 -4.80 18.39 24.63
CA VAL A 723 -3.34 18.44 24.79
C VAL A 723 -2.63 17.33 23.99
N ASN A 724 -3.17 16.11 24.01
CA ASN A 724 -2.60 15.01 23.23
C ASN A 724 -2.64 15.30 21.74
N LYS A 725 -3.77 15.83 21.24
CA LYS A 725 -3.90 16.23 19.83
C LYS A 725 -2.89 17.32 19.44
N GLU A 726 -2.60 18.26 20.35
CA GLU A 726 -1.57 19.28 20.14
C GLU A 726 -0.17 18.64 20.06
N TYR A 727 0.14 17.68 20.93
CA TYR A 727 1.42 16.95 20.89
C TYR A 727 1.56 16.09 19.65
N GLU A 728 0.53 15.34 19.24
CA GLU A 728 0.52 14.56 18.01
C GLU A 728 0.78 15.46 16.80
N SER A 729 0.12 16.62 16.72
CA SER A 729 0.37 17.59 15.66
C SER A 729 1.81 18.07 15.67
N LYS A 730 2.41 18.30 16.85
CA LYS A 730 3.81 18.73 16.98
C LYS A 730 4.79 17.64 16.58
N ILE A 731 4.51 16.39 16.93
CA ILE A 731 5.32 15.23 16.55
C ILE A 731 5.26 15.01 15.04
N ASN A 732 4.07 15.09 14.44
CA ASN A 732 3.90 14.96 12.99
C ASN A 732 4.64 16.08 12.23
N GLU A 733 4.54 17.32 12.71
CA GLU A 733 5.30 18.46 12.15
C GLU A 733 6.82 18.24 12.22
N LEU A 734 7.33 17.75 13.36
CA LEU A 734 8.76 17.44 13.53
C LEU A 734 9.22 16.25 12.67
N THR A 735 8.38 15.25 12.51
CA THR A 735 8.67 14.06 11.69
C THR A 735 8.74 14.46 10.22
N LEU A 736 7.74 15.20 9.72
CA LEU A 736 7.74 15.76 8.37
C LEU A 736 8.98 16.62 8.10
N LEU A 737 9.33 17.53 9.02
CA LEU A 737 10.54 18.35 8.88
C LEU A 737 11.83 17.52 8.89
N THR A 738 11.85 16.42 9.64
CA THR A 738 13.01 15.53 9.69
C THR A 738 13.14 14.73 8.39
N ASP A 739 12.03 14.18 7.89
CA ASP A 739 11.97 13.43 6.64
C ASP A 739 12.30 14.34 5.45
N ASP A 740 11.76 15.56 5.42
CA ASP A 740 12.09 16.57 4.40
C ASP A 740 13.58 16.90 4.43
N MET A 741 14.18 17.03 5.63
CA MET A 741 15.61 17.26 5.77
C MET A 741 16.44 16.05 5.31
N ASP A 742 16.04 14.82 5.62
CA ASP A 742 16.71 13.59 5.17
C ASP A 742 16.58 13.40 3.65
N ASN A 743 15.42 13.70 3.09
CA ASN A 743 15.17 13.68 1.65
C ASN A 743 16.00 14.73 0.94
N LEU A 744 16.08 15.96 1.45
CA LEU A 744 16.92 17.02 0.89
C LEU A 744 18.41 16.64 0.94
N LEU A 745 18.87 16.11 2.08
CA LEU A 745 20.27 15.69 2.25
C LEU A 745 20.64 14.46 1.40
N SER A 746 19.69 13.57 1.11
CA SER A 746 19.92 12.41 0.23
C SER A 746 19.80 12.77 -1.25
N SER A 747 18.87 13.66 -1.63
CA SER A 747 18.64 14.07 -3.03
C SER A 747 19.73 14.96 -3.59
N THR A 748 20.46 15.68 -2.73
CA THR A 748 21.57 16.55 -3.15
C THR A 748 22.83 15.77 -3.54
N GLU A 749 22.90 14.47 -3.24
CA GLU A 749 24.09 13.61 -3.43
C GLU A 749 25.39 14.17 -2.80
N ILE A 750 25.29 15.18 -1.92
CA ILE A 750 26.43 15.80 -1.24
C ILE A 750 26.80 14.91 -0.05
N GLY A 751 28.04 14.42 -0.05
CA GLY A 751 28.56 13.66 1.08
C GLY A 751 28.82 14.58 2.27
N THR A 752 28.03 14.50 3.33
CA THR A 752 28.18 15.34 4.53
C THR A 752 28.36 14.50 5.78
N VAL A 753 29.34 14.85 6.63
CA VAL A 753 29.52 14.28 7.97
C VAL A 753 29.46 15.40 9.01
N PHE A 754 28.61 15.23 10.02
CA PHE A 754 28.54 16.07 11.21
C PHE A 754 29.37 15.43 12.32
N LEU A 755 30.34 16.17 12.82
CA LEU A 755 31.21 15.78 13.93
C LEU A 755 30.90 16.64 15.14
N ASP A 756 31.02 16.07 16.34
CA ASP A 756 30.96 16.81 17.60
C ASP A 756 32.33 17.43 17.99
N GLU A 757 32.40 18.04 19.17
CA GLU A 757 33.63 18.64 19.72
C GLU A 757 34.77 17.63 19.91
N SER A 758 34.45 16.35 20.09
CA SER A 758 35.42 15.25 20.22
C SER A 758 35.75 14.58 18.88
N LEU A 759 35.28 15.14 17.77
CA LEU A 759 35.37 14.57 16.41
C LEU A 759 34.70 13.20 16.27
N CYS A 760 33.68 12.93 17.08
CA CYS A 760 32.81 11.76 16.94
C CYS A 760 31.66 12.05 15.98
N ILE A 761 31.26 11.04 15.22
CA ILE A 761 30.22 11.18 14.19
C ILE A 761 28.87 11.33 14.86
N ARG A 762 28.19 12.45 14.62
CA ARG A 762 26.83 12.70 15.09
C ARG A 762 25.77 12.29 14.07
N ARG A 763 26.04 12.54 12.80
CA ARG A 763 25.17 12.24 11.65
C ARG A 763 25.99 12.25 10.38
N PHE A 764 25.56 11.54 9.35
CA PHE A 764 26.18 11.60 8.04
C PHE A 764 25.15 11.31 6.95
N THR A 765 25.40 11.79 5.73
CA THR A 765 24.56 11.47 4.57
C THR A 765 25.05 10.19 3.88
N PRO A 766 24.16 9.37 3.28
CA PRO A 766 24.56 8.13 2.61
C PRO A 766 25.64 8.34 1.53
N ALA A 767 25.65 9.49 0.86
CA ALA A 767 26.63 9.82 -0.17
C ALA A 767 28.08 9.81 0.36
N VAL A 768 28.31 10.19 1.62
CA VAL A 768 29.66 10.26 2.22
C VAL A 768 30.22 8.90 2.64
N ALA A 769 29.36 7.87 2.65
CA ALA A 769 29.77 6.52 2.97
C ALA A 769 30.82 5.98 1.99
N ARG A 770 30.88 6.49 0.74
CA ARG A 770 31.90 6.09 -0.23
C ARG A 770 33.30 6.57 0.17
N GLN A 771 33.40 7.76 0.76
CA GLN A 771 34.66 8.40 1.14
C GLN A 771 35.22 7.87 2.47
N PHE A 772 34.36 7.46 3.41
CA PHE A 772 34.77 7.00 4.75
C PHE A 772 34.39 5.55 5.07
N SER A 773 33.79 4.81 4.13
CA SER A 773 33.28 3.44 4.33
C SER A 773 32.35 3.31 5.53
N LEU A 774 31.48 4.30 5.73
CA LEU A 774 30.61 4.42 6.90
C LEU A 774 29.41 3.47 6.85
N LEU A 775 29.05 2.93 8.02
CA LEU A 775 27.83 2.16 8.24
C LEU A 775 26.93 2.90 9.25
N SER A 776 25.62 2.62 9.23
CA SER A 776 24.64 3.33 10.07
C SER A 776 24.91 3.23 11.57
N HIS A 777 25.67 2.24 12.03
CA HIS A 777 26.06 2.06 13.43
C HIS A 777 27.37 2.76 13.81
N ASP A 778 28.09 3.41 12.87
CA ASP A 778 29.30 4.19 13.18
C ASP A 778 28.99 5.57 13.80
N VAL A 779 27.71 5.93 13.94
CA VAL A 779 27.29 7.11 14.73
C VAL A 779 27.76 6.95 16.18
N GLY A 780 28.43 7.97 16.70
CA GLY A 780 29.07 8.00 18.01
C GLY A 780 30.55 7.59 18.00
N ARG A 781 31.09 7.08 16.88
CA ARG A 781 32.49 6.68 16.77
C ARG A 781 33.39 7.87 16.37
N PRO A 782 34.63 7.97 16.90
CA PRO A 782 35.61 8.95 16.44
C PRO A 782 35.95 8.76 14.96
N ILE A 783 35.94 9.84 14.16
CA ILE A 783 36.24 9.77 12.72
C ILE A 783 37.67 9.28 12.43
N ALA A 784 38.58 9.45 13.38
CA ALA A 784 39.96 8.98 13.30
C ALA A 784 40.09 7.44 13.24
N HIS A 785 39.09 6.69 13.74
CA HIS A 785 39.11 5.22 13.78
C HIS A 785 38.59 4.57 12.49
N LEU A 786 38.25 5.37 11.48
CA LEU A 786 37.66 4.91 10.22
C LEU A 786 38.67 4.99 9.08
N ASN A 787 38.52 4.05 8.14
CA ASN A 787 39.35 4.02 6.94
C ASN A 787 38.90 5.11 5.97
N ARG A 788 39.84 5.99 5.62
CA ARG A 788 39.63 7.08 4.66
C ARG A 788 39.96 6.59 3.25
N ARG A 789 39.03 6.77 2.31
CA ARG A 789 39.23 6.54 0.87
C ARG A 789 39.56 7.84 0.12
N ILE A 790 40.04 8.86 0.83
CA ILE A 790 40.44 10.16 0.28
C ILE A 790 41.96 10.32 0.42
N ASN A 791 42.62 10.80 -0.64
CA ASN A 791 44.04 11.12 -0.64
C ASN A 791 44.29 12.52 -0.04
N PHE A 792 44.12 12.65 1.27
CA PHE A 792 44.38 13.90 2.00
C PHE A 792 45.09 13.62 3.34
N PRO A 793 46.44 13.73 3.40
CA PRO A 793 47.23 13.31 4.56
C PRO A 793 46.92 14.09 5.86
N ASN A 794 46.69 15.41 5.78
CA ASN A 794 46.53 16.29 6.94
C ASN A 794 45.07 16.45 7.42
N PHE A 795 44.18 15.50 7.11
CA PHE A 795 42.73 15.63 7.40
C PHE A 795 42.39 15.98 8.86
N LEU A 796 42.96 15.25 9.83
CA LEU A 796 42.66 15.48 11.25
C LEU A 796 43.24 16.79 11.78
N GLY A 797 44.40 17.22 11.24
CA GLY A 797 45.01 18.51 11.59
C GLY A 797 44.16 19.69 11.15
N GLU A 798 43.60 19.63 9.94
CA GLU A 798 42.69 20.67 9.43
C GLU A 798 41.37 20.71 10.21
N LEU A 799 40.80 19.56 10.60
CA LEU A 799 39.61 19.53 11.47
C LEU A 799 39.86 20.20 12.83
N GLY A 800 41.03 19.94 13.43
CA GLY A 800 41.44 20.61 14.66
C GLY A 800 41.61 22.12 14.48
N ALA A 801 42.21 22.54 13.36
CA ALA A 801 42.37 23.95 13.04
C ALA A 801 41.03 24.68 12.87
N VAL A 802 40.02 24.05 12.27
CA VAL A 802 38.66 24.61 12.12
C VAL A 802 37.94 24.72 13.48
N LEU A 803 38.13 23.75 14.37
CA LEU A 803 37.61 23.82 15.74
C LEU A 803 38.26 24.93 16.57
N GLU A 804 39.56 25.18 16.38
CA GLU A 804 40.31 26.21 17.12
C GLU A 804 40.12 27.62 16.55
N SER A 805 40.17 27.77 15.22
CA SER A 805 40.10 29.09 14.57
C SER A 805 38.67 29.55 14.33
N GLY A 806 37.73 28.63 14.12
CA GLY A 806 36.34 28.94 13.78
C GLY A 806 36.13 29.48 12.36
N ASP A 807 37.14 29.32 11.48
CA ASP A 807 37.08 29.69 10.07
C ASP A 807 36.81 28.46 9.20
N GLU A 808 36.15 28.67 8.07
CA GLU A 808 35.93 27.63 7.08
C GLU A 808 37.19 27.34 6.25
N ARG A 809 37.32 26.08 5.81
CA ARG A 809 38.43 25.63 4.97
C ARG A 809 37.91 24.85 3.77
N GLU A 810 38.46 25.14 2.60
CA GLU A 810 38.10 24.46 1.34
C GLU A 810 39.33 23.84 0.68
N PHE A 811 39.19 22.61 0.19
CA PHE A 811 40.26 21.88 -0.49
C PHE A 811 39.71 21.08 -1.66
N GLU A 812 40.42 21.12 -2.79
CA GLU A 812 40.21 20.15 -3.87
C GLU A 812 40.99 18.88 -3.57
N VAL A 813 40.30 17.75 -3.42
CA VAL A 813 40.87 16.47 -3.05
C VAL A 813 40.52 15.39 -4.06
N ARG A 814 41.34 14.34 -4.12
CA ARG A 814 41.06 13.15 -4.92
C ARG A 814 40.75 11.97 -4.03
N ASP A 815 39.81 11.12 -4.45
CA ASP A 815 39.63 9.82 -3.82
C ASP A 815 40.69 8.80 -4.30
N VAL A 816 40.65 7.59 -3.75
CA VAL A 816 41.52 6.48 -4.17
C VAL A 816 41.26 6.00 -5.60
N ASP A 817 40.06 6.26 -6.13
CA ASP A 817 39.62 5.84 -7.46
C ASP A 817 39.95 6.90 -8.53
N GLY A 818 40.48 8.07 -8.13
CA GLY A 818 40.93 9.17 -8.99
C GLY A 818 39.90 10.28 -9.25
N ASN A 819 38.71 10.20 -8.65
CA ASN A 819 37.66 11.21 -8.80
C ASN A 819 37.98 12.48 -8.00
N TRP A 820 37.53 13.63 -8.50
CA TRP A 820 37.77 14.92 -7.88
C TRP A 820 36.58 15.35 -7.02
N PHE A 821 36.87 15.77 -5.78
CA PHE A 821 35.90 16.31 -4.85
C PHE A 821 36.33 17.66 -4.32
N LEU A 822 35.37 18.57 -4.16
CA LEU A 822 35.52 19.75 -3.34
C LEU A 822 35.14 19.38 -1.90
N MET A 823 36.13 19.37 -1.02
CA MET A 823 35.96 19.14 0.40
C MET A 823 35.88 20.48 1.14
N ARG A 824 34.80 20.72 1.87
CA ARG A 824 34.64 21.91 2.72
C ARG A 824 34.45 21.52 4.16
N MET A 825 35.15 22.21 5.06
CA MET A 825 35.05 22.05 6.50
C MET A 825 34.50 23.33 7.10
N HIS A 826 33.32 23.25 7.71
CA HIS A 826 32.65 24.38 8.36
C HIS A 826 32.48 24.14 9.86
N PRO A 827 32.71 25.14 10.72
CA PRO A 827 32.46 25.01 12.16
C PRO A 827 30.95 24.94 12.44
N TYR A 828 30.53 23.95 13.21
CA TYR A 828 29.15 23.83 13.67
C TYR A 828 28.94 24.72 14.91
N ARG A 829 28.21 25.83 14.78
CA ARG A 829 27.97 26.78 15.88
C ARG A 829 26.65 26.47 16.61
N ARG A 830 26.67 26.45 17.95
CA ARG A 830 25.46 26.29 18.78
C ARG A 830 24.79 27.65 19.03
N GLU A 831 23.47 27.65 19.23
CA GLU A 831 22.69 28.87 19.54
C GLU A 831 23.18 29.61 20.79
N ALA A 832 23.71 28.90 21.78
CA ALA A 832 24.24 29.47 23.02
C ALA A 832 25.62 30.17 22.87
N GLY A 833 26.18 30.22 21.65
CA GLY A 833 27.54 30.69 21.38
C GLY A 833 28.58 29.63 21.70
N GLY A 834 29.37 29.24 20.69
CA GLY A 834 30.41 28.21 20.81
C GLY A 834 30.42 27.26 19.62
N ILE A 835 31.59 26.71 19.31
CA ILE A 835 31.77 25.72 18.25
C ILE A 835 31.46 24.35 18.86
N GLY A 836 30.32 23.77 18.49
CA GLY A 836 29.85 22.47 18.97
C GLY A 836 30.32 21.29 18.12
N GLY A 837 31.19 21.53 17.13
CA GLY A 837 31.70 20.50 16.23
C GLY A 837 32.14 21.02 14.85
N VAL A 838 32.32 20.10 13.89
CA VAL A 838 32.68 20.42 12.49
C VAL A 838 31.76 19.68 11.53
N VAL A 839 31.35 20.36 10.47
CA VAL A 839 30.64 19.77 9.33
C VAL A 839 31.61 19.65 8.17
N VAL A 840 31.78 18.43 7.65
CA VAL A 840 32.61 18.17 6.47
C VAL A 840 31.70 17.81 5.32
N THR A 841 31.82 18.52 4.19
CA THR A 841 31.05 18.26 2.98
C THR A 841 31.97 17.86 1.83
N PHE A 842 31.49 17.00 0.95
CA PHE A 842 32.14 16.51 -0.26
C PHE A 842 31.20 16.69 -1.43
N VAL A 843 31.58 17.54 -2.37
CA VAL A 843 30.86 17.78 -3.61
C VAL A 843 31.67 17.19 -4.76
N ASP A 844 31.07 16.34 -5.58
CA ASP A 844 31.73 15.79 -6.76
C ASP A 844 31.92 16.89 -7.81
N ILE A 845 33.18 17.20 -8.13
CA ILE A 845 33.56 18.18 -9.15
C ILE A 845 34.24 17.52 -10.36
N SER A 846 34.20 16.19 -10.46
CA SER A 846 34.86 15.41 -11.50
C SER A 846 34.40 15.83 -12.89
N ARG A 847 33.08 15.99 -13.09
CA ARG A 847 32.53 16.44 -14.37
C ARG A 847 32.99 17.85 -14.74
N ILE A 848 33.06 18.76 -13.76
CA ILE A 848 33.50 20.14 -13.98
C ILE A 848 34.97 20.16 -14.36
N LYS A 849 35.83 19.44 -13.62
CA LYS A 849 37.25 19.31 -13.92
C LYS A 849 37.51 18.71 -15.29
N HIS A 850 36.87 17.58 -15.63
CA HIS A 850 37.02 16.96 -16.95
C HIS A 850 36.51 17.85 -18.08
N THR A 851 35.42 18.59 -17.89
CA THR A 851 34.91 19.51 -18.91
C THR A 851 35.85 20.69 -19.09
N SER A 852 36.40 21.24 -18.00
CA SER A 852 37.41 22.30 -18.05
C SER A 852 38.66 21.86 -18.79
N GLU A 853 39.21 20.68 -18.44
CA GLU A 853 40.37 20.08 -19.11
C GLU A 853 40.09 19.84 -20.61
N GLN A 854 38.90 19.35 -20.97
CA GLN A 854 38.52 19.15 -22.37
C GLN A 854 38.35 20.46 -23.14
N LEU A 855 37.81 21.51 -22.50
CA LEU A 855 37.65 22.82 -23.10
C LEU A 855 39.01 23.49 -23.32
N GLU A 856 39.90 23.43 -22.35
CA GLU A 856 41.29 23.89 -22.48
C GLU A 856 41.97 23.18 -23.65
N GLN A 857 41.88 21.84 -23.70
CA GLN A 857 42.48 21.06 -24.79
C GLN A 857 41.89 21.40 -26.16
N ARG A 858 40.57 21.61 -26.26
CA ARG A 858 39.91 22.00 -27.53
C ARG A 858 40.30 23.42 -27.94
N ASN A 859 40.43 24.33 -26.99
CA ASN A 859 40.83 25.71 -27.25
C ASN A 859 42.29 25.76 -27.74
N GLU A 860 43.20 25.02 -27.10
CA GLU A 860 44.59 24.85 -27.57
C GLU A 860 44.66 24.26 -28.98
N ASN A 861 43.89 23.20 -29.25
CA ASN A 861 43.86 22.56 -30.57
C ASN A 861 43.31 23.49 -31.67
N MET A 862 42.24 24.24 -31.38
CA MET A 862 41.68 25.23 -32.32
C MET A 862 42.69 26.33 -32.62
N GLN A 863 43.45 26.78 -31.62
CA GLN A 863 44.49 27.80 -31.78
C GLN A 863 45.69 27.28 -32.59
N GLY A 864 46.14 26.05 -32.32
CA GLY A 864 47.18 25.39 -33.13
C GLY A 864 46.77 25.26 -34.59
N PHE A 865 45.51 24.91 -34.85
CA PHE A 865 44.93 24.85 -36.20
C PHE A 865 44.88 26.23 -36.87
N ALA A 866 44.37 27.26 -36.18
CA ALA A 866 44.30 28.62 -36.72
C ALA A 866 45.69 29.21 -37.05
N TYR A 867 46.70 28.91 -36.22
CA TYR A 867 48.08 29.31 -36.45
C TYR A 867 48.70 28.60 -37.66
N ALA A 868 48.58 27.28 -37.73
CA ALA A 868 49.13 26.48 -38.84
C ALA A 868 48.52 26.88 -40.19
N VAL A 869 47.18 26.97 -40.26
CA VAL A 869 46.48 27.36 -41.50
C VAL A 869 46.89 28.75 -41.96
N SER A 870 46.98 29.72 -41.05
CA SER A 870 47.34 31.10 -41.41
C SER A 870 48.80 31.23 -41.86
N HIS A 871 49.71 30.48 -41.24
CA HIS A 871 51.11 30.42 -41.64
C HIS A 871 51.25 29.83 -43.06
N ASP A 872 50.63 28.68 -43.30
CA ASP A 872 50.72 27.95 -44.57
C ASP A 872 49.99 28.65 -45.72
N MET A 873 48.96 29.45 -45.44
CA MET A 873 48.29 30.29 -46.44
C MET A 873 49.06 31.59 -46.76
N SER A 874 49.85 32.11 -45.82
CA SER A 874 50.59 33.37 -45.99
C SER A 874 51.74 33.25 -46.99
N GLU A 875 52.39 32.09 -47.05
CA GLU A 875 53.52 31.82 -47.94
C GLU A 875 53.16 31.82 -49.44
N PRO A 876 52.14 31.06 -49.90
CA PRO A 876 51.71 31.12 -51.31
C PRO A 876 51.15 32.50 -51.68
N LEU A 877 50.45 33.20 -50.77
CA LEU A 877 49.95 34.55 -51.03
C LEU A 877 51.09 35.57 -51.22
N ARG A 878 52.17 35.45 -50.44
CA ARG A 878 53.37 36.28 -50.58
C ARG A 878 54.09 36.02 -51.90
N MET A 879 54.14 34.76 -52.35
CA MET A 879 54.67 34.41 -53.67
C MET A 879 53.84 35.00 -54.80
N VAL A 880 52.50 34.87 -54.75
CA VAL A 880 51.60 35.47 -55.75
C VAL A 880 51.85 36.98 -55.83
N ALA A 881 51.79 37.69 -54.69
CA ALA A 881 52.04 39.14 -54.63
C ALA A 881 53.44 39.53 -55.14
N GLY A 882 54.47 38.73 -54.83
CA GLY A 882 55.83 38.96 -55.28
C GLY A 882 55.99 38.85 -56.80
N PHE A 883 55.44 37.79 -57.41
CA PHE A 883 55.50 37.60 -58.86
C PHE A 883 54.65 38.62 -59.63
N THR A 884 53.47 38.99 -59.11
CA THR A 884 52.66 40.04 -59.73
C THR A 884 53.29 41.42 -59.60
N ARG A 885 54.01 41.72 -58.51
CA ARG A 885 54.81 42.96 -58.41
C ARG A 885 55.98 42.96 -59.39
N LEU A 886 56.68 41.84 -59.55
CA LEU A 886 57.74 41.72 -60.58
C LEU A 886 57.20 41.87 -62.02
N LEU A 887 55.99 41.36 -62.29
CA LEU A 887 55.29 41.57 -63.56
C LEU A 887 54.95 43.04 -63.78
N ALA A 888 54.45 43.73 -62.74
CA ALA A 888 54.19 45.16 -62.77
C ALA A 888 55.47 45.95 -63.05
N ASP A 889 56.56 45.67 -62.32
CA ASP A 889 57.77 46.50 -62.37
C ASP A 889 58.63 46.25 -63.63
N ARG A 890 58.76 44.99 -64.10
CA ARG A 890 59.61 44.64 -65.26
C ARG A 890 58.91 44.65 -66.61
N TYR A 891 57.60 44.42 -66.64
CA TYR A 891 56.84 44.30 -67.89
C TYR A 891 55.76 45.37 -68.04
N ALA A 892 55.78 46.44 -67.22
CA ALA A 892 54.85 47.57 -67.26
C ALA A 892 54.62 48.15 -68.68
N GLU A 893 55.68 48.25 -69.49
CA GLU A 893 55.62 48.79 -70.85
C GLU A 893 55.09 47.78 -71.88
N SER A 894 55.18 46.48 -71.59
CA SER A 894 54.72 45.39 -72.46
C SER A 894 53.28 44.94 -72.17
N LEU A 895 52.72 45.35 -71.02
CA LEU A 895 51.33 45.11 -70.64
C LEU A 895 50.42 46.16 -71.28
N ASP A 896 49.34 45.71 -71.92
CA ASP A 896 48.25 46.59 -72.33
C ASP A 896 47.49 47.11 -71.10
N ASP A 897 46.60 48.10 -71.30
CA ASP A 897 45.88 48.73 -70.20
C ASP A 897 45.06 47.72 -69.37
N LYS A 898 44.54 46.66 -70.01
CA LYS A 898 43.85 45.57 -69.33
C LYS A 898 44.82 44.70 -68.53
N GLY A 899 45.99 44.36 -69.07
CA GLY A 899 47.03 43.62 -68.38
C GLY A 899 47.52 44.33 -67.11
N ARG A 900 47.74 45.65 -67.18
CA ARG A 900 48.07 46.47 -66.01
C ARG A 900 46.96 46.44 -64.96
N GLN A 901 45.72 46.61 -65.40
CA GLN A 901 44.55 46.56 -64.51
C GLN A 901 44.40 45.19 -63.81
N TYR A 902 44.64 44.08 -64.51
CA TYR A 902 44.59 42.75 -63.90
C TYR A 902 45.70 42.53 -62.87
N VAL A 903 46.92 42.98 -63.14
CA VAL A 903 48.03 42.89 -62.18
C VAL A 903 47.75 43.72 -60.93
N GLU A 904 47.23 44.94 -61.08
CA GLU A 904 46.80 45.77 -59.95
C GLU A 904 45.69 45.09 -59.12
N GLN A 905 44.70 44.47 -59.78
CA GLN A 905 43.62 43.75 -59.09
C GLN A 905 44.13 42.52 -58.32
N ILE A 906 45.08 41.76 -58.88
CA ILE A 906 45.65 40.59 -58.21
C ILE A 906 46.50 41.03 -57.02
N ASN A 907 47.34 42.06 -57.17
CA ASN A 907 48.12 42.61 -56.06
C ASN A 907 47.21 43.12 -54.93
N ALA A 908 46.19 43.93 -55.26
CA ALA A 908 45.21 44.39 -54.28
C ALA A 908 44.40 43.24 -53.64
N GLY A 909 44.13 42.17 -54.40
CA GLY A 909 43.51 40.94 -53.89
C GLY A 909 44.40 40.21 -52.88
N ALA A 910 45.67 39.99 -53.22
CA ALA A 910 46.64 39.30 -52.38
C ALA A 910 46.95 40.10 -51.09
N GLU A 911 47.10 41.42 -51.20
CA GLU A 911 47.28 42.30 -50.04
C GLU A 911 46.08 42.24 -49.10
N ARG A 912 44.85 42.27 -49.62
CA ARG A 912 43.63 42.11 -48.81
C ARG A 912 43.57 40.76 -48.10
N LEU A 913 43.87 39.66 -48.77
CA LEU A 913 43.85 38.32 -48.16
C LEU A 913 44.90 38.17 -47.07
N ASN A 914 46.12 38.66 -47.31
CA ASN A 914 47.16 38.68 -46.29
C ASN A 914 46.73 39.49 -45.06
N ALA A 915 46.08 40.64 -45.29
CA ALA A 915 45.60 41.50 -44.23
C ALA A 915 44.42 40.89 -43.44
N MET A 916 43.56 40.10 -44.09
CA MET A 916 42.53 39.29 -43.42
C MET A 916 43.13 38.18 -42.55
N LEU A 917 44.11 37.44 -43.06
CA LEU A 917 44.79 36.37 -42.32
C LEU A 917 45.50 36.91 -41.06
N GLN A 918 46.19 38.04 -41.17
CA GLN A 918 46.79 38.69 -39.99
C GLN A 918 45.73 39.11 -38.98
N GLY A 919 44.59 39.62 -39.44
CA GLY A 919 43.46 39.97 -38.56
C GLY A 919 42.91 38.77 -37.77
N VAL A 920 42.75 37.59 -38.41
CA VAL A 920 42.30 36.37 -37.71
C VAL A 920 43.30 35.92 -36.65
N LEU A 921 44.60 35.92 -36.98
CA LEU A 921 45.67 35.58 -36.03
C LEU A 921 45.68 36.52 -34.83
N GLU A 922 45.47 37.82 -35.07
CA GLU A 922 45.42 38.82 -34.01
C GLU A 922 44.20 38.66 -33.12
N TYR A 923 43.03 38.41 -33.70
CA TYR A 923 41.80 38.11 -32.95
C TYR A 923 41.98 36.87 -32.07
N SER A 924 42.60 35.81 -32.58
CA SER A 924 42.89 34.60 -31.82
C SER A 924 43.91 34.83 -30.68
N ARG A 925 44.92 35.68 -30.87
CA ARG A 925 45.98 35.92 -29.86
C ARG A 925 45.50 36.72 -28.64
N VAL A 926 44.46 37.53 -28.79
CA VAL A 926 43.84 38.28 -27.69
C VAL A 926 43.22 37.34 -26.64
N VAL A 927 43.03 36.05 -26.94
CA VAL A 927 42.50 35.05 -26.00
C VAL A 927 43.59 34.38 -25.16
N THR A 928 44.87 34.35 -25.60
CA THR A 928 45.85 33.35 -25.10
C THR A 928 46.96 33.89 -24.19
N ARG A 929 47.25 35.20 -24.14
CA ARG A 929 48.37 35.73 -23.32
C ARG A 929 47.93 36.09 -21.91
N SER A 930 48.76 35.81 -20.89
CA SER A 930 48.45 36.11 -19.47
C SER A 930 48.17 37.60 -19.23
N ASP A 931 47.19 37.86 -18.37
CA ASP A 931 46.75 39.18 -17.89
C ASP A 931 47.84 39.82 -16.99
N GLU A 932 48.89 40.40 -17.58
CA GLU A 932 49.69 41.42 -16.89
C GLU A 932 48.91 42.74 -16.92
N ARG A 933 47.87 42.83 -16.07
CA ARG A 933 47.15 44.10 -15.86
C ARG A 933 47.98 44.99 -14.97
N GLU A 934 48.11 46.24 -15.38
CA GLU A 934 48.80 47.28 -14.62
C GLU A 934 47.91 48.50 -14.49
N MET A 935 48.20 49.35 -13.50
CA MET A 935 47.51 50.63 -13.34
C MET A 935 48.06 51.62 -14.36
N VAL A 936 47.21 52.04 -15.30
CA VAL A 936 47.58 52.90 -16.43
C VAL A 936 46.82 54.23 -16.36
N ASP A 937 47.50 55.32 -16.71
CA ASP A 937 46.89 56.61 -16.98
C ASP A 937 46.38 56.65 -18.43
N PHE A 938 45.09 56.92 -18.64
CA PHE A 938 44.50 56.94 -19.98
C PHE A 938 45.01 58.11 -20.83
N TYR A 939 45.48 59.21 -20.22
CA TYR A 939 46.13 60.29 -20.96
C TYR A 939 47.41 59.81 -21.64
N ASP A 940 48.18 58.92 -21.01
CA ASP A 940 49.38 58.34 -21.60
C ASP A 940 49.04 57.49 -22.81
N LEU A 941 47.95 56.72 -22.76
CA LEU A 941 47.49 55.89 -23.88
C LEU A 941 47.12 56.75 -25.10
N VAL A 942 46.42 57.88 -24.88
CA VAL A 942 46.11 58.83 -25.95
C VAL A 942 47.38 59.50 -26.47
N GLY A 943 48.33 59.84 -25.59
CA GLY A 943 49.64 60.38 -25.96
C GLY A 943 50.46 59.43 -26.84
N ASP A 944 50.56 58.17 -26.44
CA ASP A 944 51.24 57.11 -27.19
C ASP A 944 50.56 56.85 -28.55
N ALA A 945 49.22 56.89 -28.60
CA ALA A 945 48.47 56.76 -29.85
C ALA A 945 48.75 57.93 -30.81
N ARG A 946 48.82 59.17 -30.29
CA ARG A 946 49.20 60.36 -31.08
C ARG A 946 50.61 60.23 -31.66
N GLN A 947 51.56 59.71 -30.90
CA GLN A 947 52.93 59.48 -31.39
C GLN A 947 52.95 58.42 -32.50
N ARG A 948 52.24 57.30 -32.31
CA ARG A 948 52.17 56.21 -33.30
C ARG A 948 51.51 56.64 -34.60
N LEU A 949 50.46 57.45 -34.52
CA LEU A 949 49.69 57.95 -35.67
C LEU A 949 50.19 59.30 -36.21
N GLY A 950 51.33 59.81 -35.72
CA GLY A 950 51.88 61.12 -36.09
C GLY A 950 51.88 61.40 -37.60
N PRO A 951 52.42 60.52 -38.46
CA PRO A 951 52.43 60.74 -39.92
C PRO A 951 51.04 60.74 -40.55
N ALA A 952 50.04 60.09 -39.96
CA ALA A 952 48.66 60.14 -40.44
C ALA A 952 47.97 61.44 -40.00
N ILE A 953 48.19 61.86 -38.74
CA ILE A 953 47.67 63.10 -38.16
C ILE A 953 48.23 64.33 -38.88
N GLU A 954 49.53 64.34 -39.20
CA GLU A 954 50.17 65.44 -39.94
C GLU A 954 49.63 65.55 -41.37
N ARG A 955 49.39 64.41 -42.05
CA ARG A 955 48.84 64.39 -43.41
C ARG A 955 47.36 64.80 -43.46
N SER A 956 46.57 64.44 -42.45
CA SER A 956 45.14 64.75 -42.41
C SER A 956 44.82 66.08 -41.73
N GLY A 957 45.76 66.67 -40.99
CA GLY A 957 45.53 67.84 -40.14
C GLY A 957 44.59 67.57 -38.97
N ALA A 958 44.51 66.32 -38.49
CA ALA A 958 43.58 65.91 -37.44
C ALA A 958 43.84 66.65 -36.11
N ARG A 959 42.77 67.08 -35.45
CA ARG A 959 42.80 67.67 -34.12
C ARG A 959 42.31 66.66 -33.10
N ILE A 960 43.09 66.44 -32.04
CA ILE A 960 42.75 65.54 -30.95
C ILE A 960 42.68 66.38 -29.67
N GLU A 961 41.48 66.51 -29.12
CA GLU A 961 41.20 67.21 -27.87
C GLU A 961 40.87 66.20 -26.77
N THR A 962 41.50 66.34 -25.60
CA THR A 962 41.23 65.51 -24.42
C THR A 962 40.64 66.40 -23.33
N ARG A 963 39.48 66.00 -22.78
CA ARG A 963 38.84 66.70 -21.65
C ARG A 963 39.18 66.01 -20.35
N MET A 964 38.23 65.29 -19.73
CA MET A 964 38.45 64.55 -18.51
C MET A 964 38.65 63.08 -18.84
N LEU A 965 39.81 62.53 -18.50
CA LEU A 965 40.13 61.11 -18.67
C LEU A 965 40.61 60.50 -17.34
N PRO A 966 40.41 59.19 -17.12
CA PRO A 966 40.82 58.54 -15.88
C PRO A 966 42.33 58.39 -15.78
N HIS A 967 42.88 58.74 -14.61
CA HIS A 967 44.30 58.61 -14.31
C HIS A 967 44.70 57.21 -13.83
N ARG A 968 43.72 56.38 -13.43
CA ARG A 968 43.94 55.03 -12.92
C ARG A 968 42.91 54.06 -13.47
N ILE A 969 43.33 53.27 -14.46
CA ILE A 969 42.57 52.11 -14.94
C ILE A 969 43.43 50.85 -14.86
N GLU A 970 42.84 49.73 -14.47
CA GLU A 970 43.54 48.45 -14.37
C GLU A 970 43.40 47.68 -15.69
N VAL A 971 44.41 47.76 -16.55
CA VAL A 971 44.36 47.19 -17.91
C VAL A 971 45.71 46.66 -18.38
N ASP A 972 45.70 45.78 -19.38
CA ASP A 972 46.91 45.52 -20.19
C ASP A 972 47.18 46.74 -21.07
N ARG A 973 48.23 47.51 -20.72
CA ARG A 973 48.61 48.74 -21.44
C ARG A 973 48.80 48.53 -22.94
N ARG A 974 49.37 47.40 -23.37
CA ARG A 974 49.64 47.13 -24.79
C ARG A 974 48.36 46.88 -25.56
N GLN A 975 47.43 46.13 -24.98
CA GLN A 975 46.13 45.86 -25.60
C GLN A 975 45.24 47.10 -25.59
N MET A 976 45.23 47.87 -24.51
CA MET A 976 44.40 49.07 -24.42
C MET A 976 44.91 50.19 -25.34
N LEU A 977 46.23 50.38 -25.45
CA LEU A 977 46.80 51.30 -26.44
C LEU A 977 46.38 50.94 -27.87
N ARG A 978 46.24 49.64 -28.16
CA ARG A 978 45.76 49.19 -29.46
C ARG A 978 44.30 49.61 -29.71
N VAL A 979 43.42 49.48 -28.72
CA VAL A 979 42.02 49.98 -28.82
C VAL A 979 42.01 51.45 -29.19
N VAL A 980 42.78 52.28 -28.47
CA VAL A 980 42.85 53.73 -28.72
C VAL A 980 43.38 54.03 -30.12
N VAL A 981 44.45 53.34 -30.56
CA VAL A 981 45.00 53.51 -31.92
C VAL A 981 43.97 53.16 -33.00
N GLU A 982 43.24 52.05 -32.86
CA GLU A 982 42.23 51.62 -33.84
C GLU A 982 41.08 52.63 -33.94
N LEU A 983 40.61 53.15 -32.80
CA LEU A 983 39.54 54.15 -32.78
C LEU A 983 39.97 55.46 -33.44
N VAL A 984 41.17 55.97 -33.11
CA VAL A 984 41.71 57.20 -33.71
C VAL A 984 42.00 57.04 -35.20
N ASP A 985 42.59 55.92 -35.60
CA ASP A 985 42.90 55.63 -37.01
C ASP A 985 41.63 55.53 -37.86
N ASN A 986 40.55 54.94 -37.32
CA ASN A 986 39.24 54.93 -37.97
C ASN A 986 38.68 56.35 -38.12
N ALA A 987 38.72 57.17 -37.07
CA ALA A 987 38.25 58.56 -37.15
C ALA A 987 39.00 59.38 -38.21
N ILE A 988 40.31 59.16 -38.38
CA ILE A 988 41.11 59.80 -39.44
C ILE A 988 40.73 59.28 -40.83
N LYS A 989 40.58 57.96 -41.00
CA LYS A 989 40.29 57.33 -42.30
C LYS A 989 38.91 57.68 -42.84
N PHE A 990 37.91 57.78 -41.99
CA PHE A 990 36.52 57.98 -42.38
C PHE A 990 36.08 59.45 -42.37
N ALA A 991 36.98 60.38 -42.05
CA ALA A 991 36.71 61.80 -42.22
C ALA A 991 36.50 62.15 -43.71
N ALA A 992 35.56 63.05 -44.00
CA ALA A 992 35.32 63.51 -45.36
C ALA A 992 36.56 64.24 -45.92
N LYS A 993 36.91 64.02 -47.20
CA LYS A 993 38.13 64.56 -47.84
C LYS A 993 38.31 66.10 -47.73
N GLU A 994 37.23 66.83 -47.49
CA GLU A 994 37.19 68.30 -47.39
C GLU A 994 37.11 68.83 -45.94
N ARG A 995 37.11 67.93 -44.93
CA ARG A 995 37.01 68.29 -43.52
C ARG A 995 38.22 67.81 -42.74
N THR A 996 38.75 68.65 -41.86
CA THR A 996 39.77 68.24 -40.88
C THR A 996 39.13 67.32 -39.83
N PRO A 997 39.67 66.12 -39.57
CA PRO A 997 39.17 65.24 -38.53
C PRO A 997 39.27 65.93 -37.17
N ASP A 998 38.15 65.99 -36.44
CA ASP A 998 38.08 66.52 -35.07
C ASP A 998 37.68 65.38 -34.13
N ILE A 999 38.62 64.95 -33.29
CA ILE A 999 38.51 63.79 -32.42
C ILE A 999 38.55 64.27 -30.98
N ARG A 1000 37.51 63.95 -30.20
CA ARG A 1000 37.38 64.37 -28.81
C ARG A 1000 37.27 63.18 -27.89
N PHE A 1001 38.12 63.16 -26.87
CA PHE A 1001 38.08 62.18 -25.80
C PHE A 1001 37.50 62.82 -24.53
N ASP A 1002 36.52 62.15 -23.93
CA ASP A 1002 35.88 62.55 -22.68
C ASP A 1002 35.47 61.31 -21.88
N ALA A 1003 35.39 61.39 -20.56
CA ALA A 1003 35.04 60.26 -19.72
C ALA A 1003 34.12 60.67 -18.58
N LYS A 1004 33.24 59.75 -18.18
CA LYS A 1004 32.37 59.89 -17.01
C LYS A 1004 32.41 58.63 -16.18
N LEU A 1005 32.34 58.79 -14.86
CA LEU A 1005 32.18 57.66 -13.96
C LEU A 1005 30.68 57.44 -13.71
N GLU A 1006 30.14 56.32 -14.17
CA GLU A 1006 28.74 55.96 -14.02
C GLU A 1006 28.64 54.53 -13.48
N ASN A 1007 27.86 54.34 -12.42
CA ASN A 1007 27.61 53.01 -11.81
C ASN A 1007 28.87 52.20 -11.45
N GLY A 1008 29.95 52.87 -11.01
CA GLY A 1008 31.21 52.20 -10.64
C GLY A 1008 32.09 51.80 -11.83
N ALA A 1009 31.81 52.29 -13.03
CA ALA A 1009 32.62 52.07 -14.23
C ALA A 1009 32.92 53.39 -14.95
N TRP A 1010 34.10 53.49 -15.55
CA TRP A 1010 34.47 54.59 -16.43
C TRP A 1010 33.87 54.36 -17.81
N ALA A 1011 32.99 55.27 -18.25
CA ALA A 1011 32.51 55.37 -19.62
C ALA A 1011 33.36 56.39 -20.38
N ILE A 1012 34.35 55.90 -21.12
CA ILE A 1012 35.30 56.70 -21.89
C ILE A 1012 34.78 56.82 -23.33
N SER A 1013 34.35 58.02 -23.69
CA SER A 1013 33.84 58.35 -25.02
C SER A 1013 34.93 58.93 -25.92
N MET A 1014 34.99 58.45 -27.16
CA MET A 1014 35.75 59.05 -28.25
C MET A 1014 34.78 59.40 -29.38
N CYS A 1015 34.57 60.69 -29.61
CA CYS A 1015 33.67 61.16 -30.66
C CYS A 1015 34.45 61.84 -31.81
N ASP A 1016 34.05 61.55 -33.05
CA ASP A 1016 34.56 62.16 -34.28
C ASP A 1016 33.50 63.01 -34.99
N ASN A 1017 33.91 63.69 -36.08
CA ASN A 1017 33.07 64.52 -36.94
C ASN A 1017 32.86 63.92 -38.36
N GLY A 1018 32.98 62.60 -38.47
CA GLY A 1018 32.82 61.83 -39.71
C GLY A 1018 31.36 61.65 -40.16
N PRO A 1019 31.07 60.66 -41.03
CA PRO A 1019 29.72 60.45 -41.58
C PRO A 1019 28.73 59.83 -40.59
N GLY A 1020 29.19 59.31 -39.45
CA GLY A 1020 28.38 58.56 -38.49
C GLY A 1020 28.04 57.14 -38.93
N ILE A 1021 27.58 56.31 -38.00
CA ILE A 1021 27.17 54.93 -38.24
C ILE A 1021 25.63 54.81 -38.15
N PRO A 1022 24.94 54.37 -39.21
CA PRO A 1022 23.49 54.16 -39.19
C PRO A 1022 23.07 53.19 -38.08
N ALA A 1023 21.94 53.47 -37.43
CA ALA A 1023 21.47 52.68 -36.28
C ALA A 1023 21.39 51.16 -36.55
N ALA A 1024 20.97 50.76 -37.75
CA ALA A 1024 20.85 49.35 -38.15
C ALA A 1024 22.20 48.61 -38.29
N GLU A 1025 23.31 49.34 -38.33
CA GLU A 1025 24.64 48.77 -38.58
C GLU A 1025 25.59 48.93 -37.37
N ARG A 1026 25.14 49.52 -36.26
CA ARG A 1026 25.96 49.80 -35.06
C ARG A 1026 26.46 48.55 -34.33
N GLU A 1027 25.71 47.46 -34.39
CA GLU A 1027 26.19 46.16 -33.87
C GLU A 1027 27.12 45.47 -34.88
N ARG A 1028 26.77 45.54 -36.16
CA ARG A 1028 27.47 44.84 -37.24
C ARG A 1028 28.88 45.37 -37.50
N VAL A 1029 29.18 46.63 -37.17
CA VAL A 1029 30.55 47.17 -37.31
C VAL A 1029 31.60 46.48 -36.44
N PHE A 1030 31.17 45.76 -35.40
CA PHE A 1030 32.06 44.99 -34.54
C PHE A 1030 32.21 43.53 -35.00
N ASP A 1031 31.50 43.11 -36.07
CA ASP A 1031 31.69 41.79 -36.65
C ASP A 1031 33.04 41.70 -37.41
N ILE A 1032 33.66 40.52 -37.37
CA ILE A 1032 34.91 40.26 -38.08
C ILE A 1032 34.66 40.39 -39.59
N PHE A 1033 35.43 41.25 -40.26
CA PHE A 1033 35.36 41.60 -41.68
C PHE A 1033 34.20 42.52 -42.11
N ALA A 1034 33.46 43.11 -41.16
CA ALA A 1034 32.40 44.05 -41.50
C ALA A 1034 32.94 45.34 -42.17
N ARG A 1035 32.22 45.80 -43.21
CA ARG A 1035 32.45 47.09 -43.89
C ARG A 1035 31.11 47.72 -44.28
N LEU A 1036 30.91 48.98 -43.90
CA LEU A 1036 29.64 49.71 -44.08
C LEU A 1036 29.44 50.29 -45.49
N HIS A 1037 30.51 50.57 -46.22
CA HIS A 1037 30.44 51.16 -47.56
C HIS A 1037 30.93 50.16 -48.61
N ARG A 1038 30.12 49.93 -49.65
CA ARG A 1038 30.38 48.97 -50.74
C ARG A 1038 31.40 49.46 -51.77
N ASP A 1039 31.82 50.72 -51.70
CA ASP A 1039 32.80 51.26 -52.63
C ASP A 1039 34.21 50.73 -52.32
N ARG A 1040 34.85 50.21 -53.37
CA ARG A 1040 36.16 49.53 -53.35
C ARG A 1040 37.33 50.42 -52.90
N GLU A 1041 37.11 51.69 -52.60
CA GLU A 1041 38.17 52.69 -52.39
C GLU A 1041 38.52 52.97 -50.92
N GLN A 1042 37.83 52.39 -49.93
CA GLN A 1042 38.12 52.68 -48.51
C GLN A 1042 39.13 51.70 -47.88
N PRO A 1043 40.21 52.21 -47.25
CA PRO A 1043 41.26 51.39 -46.66
C PRO A 1043 40.89 50.84 -45.27
N GLY A 1044 40.83 49.50 -45.14
CA GLY A 1044 40.66 48.85 -43.83
C GLY A 1044 40.36 47.36 -43.96
N ASN A 1045 40.84 46.53 -43.02
CA ASN A 1045 40.68 45.07 -43.08
C ASN A 1045 39.36 44.57 -42.47
N GLY A 1046 38.62 45.44 -41.77
CA GLY A 1046 37.35 45.11 -41.10
C GLY A 1046 37.52 44.29 -39.82
N VAL A 1047 38.72 44.22 -39.24
CA VAL A 1047 39.02 43.42 -38.04
C VAL A 1047 39.30 44.29 -36.80
N GLY A 1048 39.74 45.54 -36.99
CA GLY A 1048 40.18 46.42 -35.90
C GLY A 1048 39.14 46.67 -34.81
N LEU A 1049 37.89 46.98 -35.19
CA LEU A 1049 36.80 47.21 -34.23
C LEU A 1049 36.35 45.93 -33.51
N ALA A 1050 36.36 44.79 -34.21
CA ALA A 1050 36.08 43.49 -33.59
C ALA A 1050 37.12 43.12 -32.52
N VAL A 1051 38.40 43.39 -32.80
CA VAL A 1051 39.48 43.24 -31.82
C VAL A 1051 39.33 44.22 -30.67
N ALA A 1052 38.96 45.47 -30.95
CA ALA A 1052 38.77 46.49 -29.92
C ALA A 1052 37.64 46.13 -28.94
N ARG A 1053 36.48 45.66 -29.45
CA ARG A 1053 35.37 45.17 -28.62
C ARG A 1053 35.79 43.97 -27.77
N ARG A 1054 36.51 43.03 -28.37
CA ARG A 1054 36.98 41.83 -27.65
C ARG A 1054 38.00 42.16 -26.54
N VAL A 1055 38.86 43.15 -26.77
CA VAL A 1055 39.78 43.65 -25.73
C VAL A 1055 38.99 44.31 -24.60
N ALA A 1056 37.97 45.12 -24.89
CA ALA A 1056 37.11 45.73 -23.87
C ALA A 1056 36.38 44.68 -23.00
N GLU A 1057 35.74 43.69 -23.63
CA GLU A 1057 35.06 42.57 -22.95
C GLU A 1057 36.00 41.81 -22.00
N ARG A 1058 37.24 41.56 -22.44
CA ARG A 1058 38.25 40.86 -21.65
C ARG A 1058 38.65 41.62 -20.37
N HIS A 1059 38.59 42.95 -20.41
CA HIS A 1059 38.87 43.81 -19.26
C HIS A 1059 37.63 44.04 -18.38
N GLY A 1060 36.58 43.22 -18.52
CA GLY A 1060 35.33 43.36 -17.76
C GLY A 1060 34.46 44.52 -18.21
N GLY A 1061 34.71 45.03 -19.42
CA GLY A 1061 34.11 46.22 -19.99
C GLY A 1061 33.26 45.95 -21.23
N ALA A 1062 32.90 47.02 -21.94
CA ALA A 1062 32.16 46.97 -23.20
C ALA A 1062 32.63 48.07 -24.16
N LEU A 1063 32.41 47.90 -25.46
CA LEU A 1063 32.66 48.94 -26.46
C LEU A 1063 31.44 49.07 -27.38
N ASP A 1064 30.77 50.21 -27.29
CA ASP A 1064 29.57 50.52 -28.05
C ASP A 1064 29.78 51.74 -28.95
N CYS A 1065 28.87 51.97 -29.91
CA CYS A 1065 28.88 53.17 -30.74
C CYS A 1065 27.51 53.80 -30.90
N HIS A 1066 27.47 55.13 -30.98
CA HIS A 1066 26.27 55.91 -31.26
C HIS A 1066 26.61 57.12 -32.15
N GLU A 1067 25.58 57.84 -32.59
CA GLU A 1067 25.75 59.03 -33.43
C GLU A 1067 26.09 60.25 -32.59
N ASN A 1068 27.09 61.02 -33.00
CA ASN A 1068 27.52 62.23 -32.31
C ASN A 1068 26.55 63.39 -32.60
N ALA A 1069 26.22 64.18 -31.57
CA ALA A 1069 25.20 65.25 -31.65
C ALA A 1069 25.52 66.38 -32.66
N GLY A 1070 26.75 66.45 -33.17
CA GLY A 1070 27.19 67.37 -34.23
C GLY A 1070 27.39 66.72 -35.62
N GLY A 1071 26.99 65.46 -35.80
CA GLY A 1071 27.37 64.60 -36.92
C GLY A 1071 28.70 63.89 -36.66
N GLY A 1072 28.78 62.60 -36.97
CA GLY A 1072 29.93 61.73 -36.70
C GLY A 1072 29.61 60.54 -35.82
N THR A 1073 30.62 59.75 -35.47
CA THR A 1073 30.47 58.57 -34.61
C THR A 1073 31.02 58.88 -33.23
N CYS A 1074 30.36 58.37 -32.18
CA CYS A 1074 30.94 58.33 -30.85
C CYS A 1074 31.02 56.90 -30.33
N PHE A 1075 32.25 56.45 -30.06
CA PHE A 1075 32.54 55.15 -29.44
C PHE A 1075 32.63 55.32 -27.93
N VAL A 1076 31.99 54.43 -27.18
CA VAL A 1076 31.99 54.44 -25.71
C VAL A 1076 32.63 53.16 -25.22
N LEU A 1077 33.79 53.28 -24.60
CA LEU A 1077 34.52 52.22 -23.92
C LEU A 1077 34.19 52.26 -22.43
N THR A 1078 33.50 51.23 -21.94
CA THR A 1078 33.19 51.08 -20.52
C THR A 1078 34.23 50.18 -19.87
N LEU A 1079 34.83 50.59 -18.75
CA LEU A 1079 35.81 49.80 -17.98
C LEU A 1079 35.51 49.88 -16.47
N PRO A 1080 35.73 48.80 -15.69
CA PRO A 1080 35.58 48.84 -14.24
C PRO A 1080 36.49 49.90 -13.60
N ALA A 1081 35.97 50.66 -12.63
CA ALA A 1081 36.80 51.58 -11.87
C ALA A 1081 37.45 50.86 -10.66
N PRO A 1082 38.68 51.22 -10.27
CA PRO A 1082 39.31 50.68 -9.07
C PRO A 1082 38.56 51.11 -7.79
N ASP A 1083 38.53 50.26 -6.76
CA ASP A 1083 37.77 50.48 -5.51
C ASP A 1083 38.03 51.84 -4.83
N ASP A 1084 39.26 52.35 -4.88
CA ASP A 1084 39.64 53.65 -4.30
C ASP A 1084 38.98 54.86 -5.00
N GLU A 1085 38.65 54.77 -6.30
CA GLU A 1085 38.00 55.85 -7.04
C GLU A 1085 36.48 55.87 -6.82
N MET A 1086 35.86 54.73 -6.54
CA MET A 1086 34.45 54.66 -6.15
C MET A 1086 34.18 55.42 -4.85
N LEU A 1087 35.12 55.41 -3.90
CA LEU A 1087 35.06 56.16 -2.65
C LEU A 1087 35.23 57.68 -2.83
N ASN A 1088 36.02 58.12 -3.81
CA ASN A 1088 36.23 59.54 -4.08
C ASN A 1088 35.12 60.18 -4.92
N ALA A 1089 34.46 59.42 -5.81
CA ALA A 1089 33.35 59.92 -6.62
C ALA A 1089 32.07 60.18 -5.82
N GLN A 1090 31.86 59.49 -4.69
CA GLN A 1090 30.77 59.79 -3.75
C GLN A 1090 31.00 61.07 -2.93
N ARG A 1091 32.14 61.77 -3.09
CA ARG A 1091 32.52 62.95 -2.30
C ARG A 1091 32.64 64.26 -3.07
N GLN A 1092 32.31 64.31 -4.36
CA GLN A 1092 32.17 65.59 -5.08
C GLN A 1092 30.69 65.92 -5.33
N PRO A 1093 30.22 67.13 -4.95
CA PRO A 1093 28.82 67.53 -5.09
C PRO A 1093 28.38 67.79 -6.53
#